data_AF-A0A2V7WCU8-F1
#
_entry.id   AF-A0A2V7WCU8-F1
#
_cell.length_a   1.000
_cell.length_b   1.000
_cell.length_c   1.000
_cell.angle_alpha   90.00
_cell.angle_beta   90.00
_cell.angle_gamma   90.00
#
_symmetry.space_group_name_H-M   'P 1'
#
loop_
_entity.id
_entity.type
_entity.pdbx_description
1 polymer ?
#
loop_
_entity_poly.entity_id
_entity_poly.type
_entity_poly.pdbx_seq_one_letter_code
_entity_poly.pdbx_strand_id
1 'polypeptide(L)'
;MKPIGFSTGALAKGDFATGLAVQRDVPRIDAVELSALRDHELPLLVDAIPSLDLEGSSTSPSMRRASCRLWTNTRCSSSCSYCPTRGRSSCIQNCCRRRRSGGQLGERLCLENMDNRKTTGRTIAELQVLLDGALTTHRCSRSSRGTEVPSLEGGCLVRRSTATQREEEATPQESPSAFAARAFTEYCASASMDERRALGQFFTPPEVAAFMANLALPVGREVRILEPGAGTAILTALVCERLVGRAATIHIDVYELHPRLATVCEHVLTHTAEWLGDHDIACTFRVHRDDFVLENASYLQPSLFNEHRERYDIAIANPPYFKLLKDDRRARAAAHIVHGQPNIYAIFMAIMASLLRKDGVMVTITPRSFTTGEYFRRFREVLFANVLPEAIHLFGSRKDAFRKDEILQENVIMRARRTRVESPVTITTSAGVRDLDHCTTRSVPVRDVVDLRSRDLAVHIPTTDVDDRVLTFIRSWPETLHTLGLSVSTGPVVAFRALEFLHEKPNGTKEVPLLWLQHVRRMDIRWPVDGSNKRQYIANRADSKYLLLPNATYVVMRRFSAKEEHRRIVAAPLFEGQLPGSMIGLENHLNYVHRPKGKLTHAEALGLAALLNSAIIDRFFRISNGNTQVSAAELRNLPLPPAETIKAIGRLIERGGTEELDRVIADALDVPADLAEDLAGTAHGET
;
A
#
# COMPACT_ATOMS: atom_id res chain seq x y z
N MET A 1 17.81 -12.62 44.11
CA MET A 1 17.95 -11.79 42.90
C MET A 1 18.43 -10.41 43.35
N LYS A 2 19.58 -9.91 42.89
CA LYS A 2 19.98 -8.52 43.18
C LYS A 2 19.10 -7.56 42.37
N PRO A 3 18.67 -6.41 42.93
CA PRO A 3 17.86 -5.47 42.18
C PRO A 3 18.68 -4.84 41.04
N ILE A 4 18.25 -5.09 39.81
CA ILE A 4 18.70 -4.37 38.61
C ILE A 4 18.08 -2.97 38.70
N GLY A 5 18.88 -1.91 38.52
CA GLY A 5 18.38 -0.55 38.71
C GLY A 5 17.32 -0.14 37.68
N PHE A 6 16.43 0.75 38.11
CA PHE A 6 15.28 1.24 37.32
C PHE A 6 15.58 2.63 36.74
N SER A 7 14.91 2.99 35.63
CA SER A 7 14.89 4.39 35.15
C SER A 7 14.17 5.28 36.16
N THR A 8 14.66 6.50 36.43
CA THR A 8 13.98 7.46 37.32
C THR A 8 12.57 7.78 36.82
N GLY A 9 12.36 7.82 35.50
CA GLY A 9 11.03 7.99 34.90
C GLY A 9 10.10 6.78 35.05
N ALA A 10 10.65 5.60 35.36
CA ALA A 10 9.89 4.40 35.72
C ALA A 10 9.54 4.35 37.22
N LEU A 11 10.38 4.95 38.07
CA LEU A 11 10.15 5.06 39.52
C LEU A 11 9.20 6.21 39.88
N ALA A 12 9.33 7.35 39.20
CA ALA A 12 8.48 8.52 39.38
C ALA A 12 8.27 9.21 38.01
N LYS A 13 7.09 8.99 37.42
CA LYS A 13 6.81 9.42 36.04
C LYS A 13 6.77 10.94 35.90
N GLY A 14 7.83 11.53 35.34
CA GLY A 14 7.93 12.98 35.11
C GLY A 14 8.37 13.79 36.34
N ASP A 15 8.90 13.11 37.37
CA ASP A 15 9.45 13.73 38.57
C ASP A 15 10.82 13.11 38.88
N PHE A 16 11.84 13.68 38.24
CA PHE A 16 13.21 13.20 38.31
C PHE A 16 13.80 13.26 39.73
N ALA A 17 13.48 14.30 40.51
CA ALA A 17 14.02 14.49 41.85
C ALA A 17 13.52 13.40 42.82
N THR A 18 12.22 13.09 42.75
CA THR A 18 11.61 12.01 43.53
C THR A 18 12.17 10.65 43.10
N GLY A 19 12.31 10.39 41.80
CA GLY A 19 12.90 9.15 41.29
C GLY A 19 14.34 8.94 41.76
N LEU A 20 15.12 10.01 41.87
CA LEU A 20 16.51 9.96 42.37
C LEU A 20 16.58 9.77 43.90
N ALA A 21 15.68 10.40 44.66
CA ALA A 21 15.59 10.21 46.10
C ALA A 21 15.26 8.75 46.46
N VAL A 22 14.27 8.15 45.77
CA VAL A 22 13.90 6.74 45.94
C VAL A 22 15.09 5.79 45.67
N GLN A 23 15.99 6.15 44.77
CA GLN A 23 17.20 5.35 44.52
C GLN A 23 18.27 5.50 45.58
N ARG A 24 18.40 6.67 46.21
CA ARG A 24 19.41 6.94 47.25
C ARG A 24 19.15 6.16 48.54
N ASP A 25 17.89 5.82 48.82
CA ASP A 25 17.50 5.05 50.00
C ASP A 25 17.67 3.53 49.82
N VAL A 26 18.13 3.06 48.65
CA VAL A 26 18.38 1.64 48.39
C VAL A 26 19.87 1.34 48.57
N PRO A 27 20.27 0.48 49.53
CA PRO A 27 21.65 0.41 50.01
C PRO A 27 22.68 -0.16 49.00
N ARG A 28 22.26 -0.80 47.89
CA ARG A 28 23.15 -1.21 46.77
C ARG A 28 22.36 -1.35 45.46
N ILE A 29 22.61 -0.46 44.50
CA ILE A 29 22.11 -0.56 43.12
C ILE A 29 23.32 -0.75 42.19
N ASP A 30 23.31 -1.81 41.37
CA ASP A 30 24.45 -2.16 40.50
C ASP A 30 24.50 -1.33 39.19
N ALA A 31 23.42 -0.65 38.79
CA ALA A 31 23.37 0.20 37.58
C ALA A 31 22.28 1.29 37.65
N VAL A 32 22.52 2.49 37.11
CA VAL A 32 21.47 3.48 36.81
C VAL A 32 21.22 3.47 35.30
N GLU A 33 20.10 2.87 34.86
CA GLU A 33 19.71 2.95 33.46
C GLU A 33 18.93 4.25 33.19
N LEU A 34 19.56 5.20 32.51
CA LEU A 34 18.92 6.45 32.08
C LEU A 34 18.27 6.26 30.71
N SER A 35 17.27 5.38 30.64
CA SER A 35 16.38 5.29 29.48
C SER A 35 15.13 6.16 29.74
N ALA A 36 14.75 6.99 28.76
CA ALA A 36 13.54 7.83 28.76
C ALA A 36 13.53 9.10 29.64
N LEU A 37 14.62 9.88 29.68
CA LEU A 37 14.54 11.27 30.14
C LEU A 37 13.68 12.12 29.20
N ARG A 38 12.87 13.03 29.75
CA ARG A 38 12.17 14.08 29.01
C ARG A 38 13.04 15.34 28.96
N ASP A 39 12.80 16.21 27.98
CA ASP A 39 13.65 17.38 27.71
C ASP A 39 13.89 18.30 28.93
N HIS A 40 12.90 18.43 29.83
CA HIS A 40 13.00 19.26 31.03
C HIS A 40 13.77 18.61 32.20
N GLU A 41 14.04 17.31 32.12
CA GLU A 41 14.73 16.54 33.18
C GLU A 41 16.25 16.51 32.97
N LEU A 42 16.74 16.90 31.78
CA LEU A 42 18.15 16.84 31.41
C LEU A 42 19.05 17.82 32.22
N PRO A 43 18.68 19.09 32.47
CA PRO A 43 19.52 19.99 33.27
C PRO A 43 19.68 19.48 34.71
N LEU A 44 18.60 18.96 35.30
CA LEU A 44 18.61 18.40 36.66
C LEU A 44 19.53 17.17 36.78
N LEU A 45 19.56 16.34 35.74
CA LEU A 45 20.50 15.22 35.67
C LEU A 45 21.95 15.71 35.62
N VAL A 46 22.26 16.67 34.75
CA VAL A 46 23.63 17.19 34.59
C VAL A 46 24.16 17.76 35.90
N ASP A 47 23.32 18.48 36.65
CA ASP A 47 23.68 19.02 37.96
C ASP A 47 23.83 17.94 39.05
N ALA A 48 23.12 16.80 38.93
CA ALA A 48 23.18 15.72 39.90
C ALA A 48 24.41 14.81 39.73
N ILE A 49 24.97 14.67 38.52
CA ILE A 49 26.09 13.77 38.19
C ILE A 49 27.27 13.83 39.16
N PRO A 50 27.77 15.01 39.58
CA PRO A 50 28.91 15.09 40.51
C PRO A 50 28.63 14.51 41.90
N SER A 51 27.36 14.38 42.28
CA SER A 51 26.92 13.91 43.60
C SER A 51 26.54 12.42 43.64
N LEU A 52 26.65 11.70 42.52
CA LEU A 52 26.33 10.28 42.44
C LEU A 52 27.60 9.46 42.74
N ASP A 53 27.53 8.57 43.73
CA ASP A 53 28.58 7.59 43.99
C ASP A 53 28.54 6.49 42.93
N LEU A 54 29.42 6.60 41.93
CA LEU A 54 29.52 5.69 40.79
C LEU A 54 30.78 4.80 40.87
N GLU A 55 31.37 4.64 42.06
CA GLU A 55 32.58 3.83 42.26
C GLU A 55 32.28 2.34 42.45
N GLY A 56 31.04 1.97 42.82
CA GLY A 56 30.64 0.58 43.06
C GLY A 56 29.95 -0.17 41.90
N SER A 57 29.66 0.48 40.77
CA SER A 57 28.86 -0.08 39.68
C SER A 57 29.72 -0.51 38.48
N SER A 58 29.52 -1.74 38.00
CA SER A 58 30.32 -2.36 36.92
C SER A 58 29.94 -1.92 35.51
N THR A 59 29.11 -0.89 35.36
CA THR A 59 28.61 -0.43 34.06
C THR A 59 28.55 1.09 33.96
N SER A 60 29.01 1.59 32.81
CA SER A 60 29.15 3.02 32.47
C SER A 60 27.79 3.74 32.36
N PRO A 61 27.71 5.05 32.63
CA PRO A 61 26.49 5.83 32.41
C PRO A 61 26.12 5.86 30.92
N SER A 62 24.90 5.43 30.60
CA SER A 62 24.34 5.42 29.24
C SER A 62 23.37 6.60 29.06
N MET A 63 23.69 7.59 28.22
CA MET A 63 22.73 8.61 27.76
C MET A 63 21.98 8.11 26.52
N ARG A 64 20.68 7.81 26.65
CA ARG A 64 19.78 7.61 25.50
C ARG A 64 19.05 8.93 25.18
N ARG A 65 18.93 9.28 23.89
CA ARG A 65 18.24 10.52 23.49
C ARG A 65 16.72 10.36 23.63
N ALA A 66 16.08 11.30 24.32
CA ALA A 66 14.64 11.53 24.29
C ALA A 66 14.17 11.83 22.85
N SER A 67 12.94 11.45 22.52
CA SER A 67 12.31 11.84 21.26
C SER A 67 12.23 13.36 21.16
N CYS A 68 13.05 14.00 20.31
CA CYS A 68 13.01 15.45 20.19
C CYS A 68 12.96 15.90 18.71
N ARG A 69 11.86 16.57 18.36
CA ARG A 69 11.59 17.22 17.06
C ARG A 69 12.12 18.66 16.97
N LEU A 70 12.89 19.18 17.93
CA LEU A 70 13.09 20.64 18.06
C LEU A 70 14.52 21.15 18.32
N TRP A 71 15.58 20.36 18.11
CA TRP A 71 16.96 20.85 18.23
C TRP A 71 17.74 20.75 16.92
N THR A 72 18.22 21.89 16.43
CA THR A 72 19.28 21.94 15.40
C THR A 72 20.58 21.36 15.96
N ASN A 73 21.33 20.65 15.11
CA ASN A 73 22.49 19.83 15.47
C ASN A 73 23.61 20.54 16.26
N THR A 74 23.59 21.87 16.36
CA THR A 74 24.71 22.68 16.86
C THR A 74 24.80 22.79 18.38
N ARG A 75 23.71 22.63 19.14
CA ARG A 75 23.76 22.75 20.62
C ARG A 75 23.95 21.42 21.37
N CYS A 76 23.71 20.27 20.73
CA CYS A 76 23.93 18.97 21.34
C CYS A 76 25.42 18.64 21.47
N SER A 77 26.25 19.14 20.53
CA SER A 77 27.70 18.98 20.54
C SER A 77 28.40 19.74 21.66
N SER A 78 27.86 20.89 22.09
CA SER A 78 28.43 21.73 23.16
C SER A 78 28.17 21.22 24.58
N SER A 79 27.14 20.38 24.77
CA SER A 79 26.80 19.81 26.08
C SER A 79 27.53 18.50 26.37
N CYS A 80 27.91 17.73 25.34
CA CYS A 80 28.75 16.53 25.52
C CYS A 80 30.19 16.85 25.95
N SER A 81 30.66 18.07 25.71
CA SER A 81 32.01 18.54 26.11
C SER A 81 32.19 18.79 27.61
N TYR A 82 31.11 18.76 28.42
CA TYR A 82 31.16 19.06 29.86
C TYR A 82 31.17 17.83 30.77
N CYS A 83 31.30 16.62 30.21
CA CYS A 83 31.46 15.41 31.01
C CYS A 83 32.96 15.09 31.11
N PRO A 84 33.64 15.35 32.24
CA PRO A 84 35.03 14.95 32.39
C PRO A 84 35.05 13.42 32.51
N THR A 85 35.31 12.74 31.39
CA THR A 85 35.47 11.29 31.37
C THR A 85 36.80 10.94 32.02
N ARG A 86 36.79 10.71 33.35
CA ARG A 86 37.87 10.01 34.05
C ARG A 86 37.93 8.55 33.56
N GLY A 87 38.47 8.32 32.36
CA GLY A 87 38.84 7.01 31.84
C GLY A 87 37.71 5.99 31.58
N ARG A 88 36.47 6.42 31.26
CA ARG A 88 35.31 5.51 31.05
C ARG A 88 34.70 5.63 29.64
N SER A 89 34.12 4.52 29.15
CA SER A 89 33.59 4.32 27.80
C SER A 89 32.44 5.27 27.46
N SER A 90 32.45 5.84 26.24
CA SER A 90 31.37 6.70 25.74
C SER A 90 30.46 5.91 24.79
N CYS A 91 29.16 5.81 25.09
CA CYS A 91 28.15 5.29 24.16
C CYS A 91 27.49 6.45 23.41
N ILE A 92 27.66 6.52 22.08
CA ILE A 92 27.03 7.55 21.24
C ILE A 92 25.89 6.93 20.43
N GLN A 93 24.66 7.44 20.61
CA GLN A 93 23.53 7.03 19.79
C GLN A 93 23.47 7.79 18.45
N ASN A 94 23.51 7.00 17.38
CA ASN A 94 23.12 7.18 15.97
C ASN A 94 22.46 8.49 15.46
N CYS A 95 22.98 9.69 15.78
CA CYS A 95 22.56 10.97 15.18
C CYS A 95 23.70 11.79 14.54
N CYS A 96 24.97 11.39 14.66
CA CYS A 96 26.08 12.09 14.00
C CYS A 96 26.12 11.75 12.49
N ARG A 97 25.49 12.60 11.68
CA ARG A 97 25.61 12.57 10.20
C ARG A 97 26.78 13.40 9.64
N ARG A 98 27.69 13.92 10.48
CA ARG A 98 28.86 14.68 10.03
C ARG A 98 30.16 14.14 10.60
N ARG A 99 31.17 14.00 9.73
CA ARG A 99 32.58 14.05 10.11
C ARG A 99 32.86 15.43 10.73
N ARG A 100 33.62 15.44 11.83
CA ARG A 100 34.16 16.60 12.60
C ARG A 100 33.33 17.08 13.79
N SER A 101 33.72 16.59 14.95
CA SER A 101 34.05 17.42 16.12
C SER A 101 35.23 16.72 16.80
N GLY A 102 36.42 17.32 16.68
CA GLY A 102 37.68 16.76 17.18
C GLY A 102 37.77 16.84 18.70
N GLY A 103 37.07 15.95 19.39
CA GLY A 103 37.31 15.62 20.79
C GLY A 103 37.90 14.22 20.90
N GLN A 104 38.91 14.04 21.75
CA GLN A 104 39.43 12.72 22.10
C GLN A 104 38.31 11.88 22.73
N LEU A 105 37.77 10.92 21.99
CA LEU A 105 37.01 9.83 22.58
C LEU A 105 38.06 8.87 23.16
N GLY A 106 37.94 8.53 24.44
CA GLY A 106 38.92 7.69 25.15
C GLY A 106 39.09 6.29 24.55
N GLU A 107 39.99 5.49 25.12
CA GLU A 107 40.47 4.19 24.59
C GLU A 107 39.40 3.11 24.34
N ARG A 108 38.14 3.33 24.73
CA ARG A 108 37.04 2.36 24.57
C ARG A 108 35.77 3.05 24.03
N LEU A 109 35.41 2.73 22.78
CA LEU A 109 34.22 3.22 22.09
C LEU A 109 33.21 2.07 21.90
N CYS A 110 31.98 2.25 22.39
CA CYS A 110 30.89 1.29 22.18
C CYS A 110 29.81 1.89 21.27
N LEU A 111 29.47 1.20 20.18
CA LEU A 111 28.47 1.61 19.19
C LEU A 111 27.25 0.67 19.26
N GLU A 112 26.08 1.21 19.59
CA GLU A 112 24.83 0.45 19.62
C GLU A 112 24.31 0.21 18.19
N ASN A 113 24.43 -1.03 17.69
CA ASN A 113 24.06 -1.39 16.31
C ASN A 113 22.54 -1.62 16.12
N MET A 114 21.80 -1.95 17.18
CA MET A 114 20.36 -2.28 17.15
C MET A 114 19.63 -1.82 18.42
N ASP A 115 18.32 -1.53 18.30
CA ASP A 115 17.34 -1.24 19.37
C ASP A 115 15.99 -1.83 18.91
N ASN A 116 15.07 -2.15 19.82
CA ASN A 116 13.68 -2.57 19.58
C ASN A 116 12.91 -1.71 18.54
N ARG A 117 13.39 -0.48 18.27
CA ARG A 117 12.87 0.47 17.27
C ARG A 117 13.51 0.32 15.87
N LYS A 118 14.51 -0.56 15.71
CA LYS A 118 15.21 -0.92 14.46
C LYS A 118 15.53 -2.42 14.44
N THR A 119 14.74 -3.17 13.70
CA THR A 119 14.82 -4.64 13.62
C THR A 119 15.98 -5.18 12.78
N THR A 120 16.76 -4.32 12.10
CA THR A 120 17.98 -4.69 11.37
C THR A 120 19.12 -3.72 11.68
N GLY A 121 20.25 -4.25 12.14
CA GLY A 121 21.49 -3.51 12.37
C GLY A 121 22.24 -3.18 11.06
N ARG A 122 23.30 -2.37 11.16
CA ARG A 122 24.22 -2.10 10.06
C ARG A 122 25.10 -3.31 9.77
N THR A 123 25.48 -3.46 8.50
CA THR A 123 26.44 -4.46 8.02
C THR A 123 27.84 -4.14 8.52
N ILE A 124 28.72 -5.14 8.50
CA ILE A 124 30.12 -5.00 8.92
C ILE A 124 30.82 -3.89 8.12
N ALA A 125 30.62 -3.84 6.80
CA ALA A 125 31.18 -2.80 5.93
C ALA A 125 30.75 -1.38 6.34
N GLU A 126 29.49 -1.19 6.72
CA GLU A 126 28.97 0.11 7.18
C GLU A 126 29.50 0.51 8.56
N LEU A 127 29.75 -0.46 9.45
CA LEU A 127 30.37 -0.21 10.75
C LEU A 127 31.87 0.11 10.61
N GLN A 128 32.55 -0.51 9.66
CA GLN A 128 33.98 -0.32 9.41
C GLN A 128 34.30 1.11 8.97
N VAL A 129 33.48 1.69 8.09
CA VAL A 129 33.58 3.10 7.67
C VAL A 129 33.47 4.09 8.85
N LEU A 130 32.72 3.73 9.90
CA LEU A 130 32.55 4.56 11.10
C LEU A 130 33.71 4.42 12.08
N LEU A 131 34.27 3.21 12.19
CA LEU A 131 35.43 2.90 13.04
C LEU A 131 36.72 3.49 12.44
N ASP A 132 36.91 3.39 11.13
CA ASP A 132 38.08 3.94 10.42
C ASP A 132 38.11 5.48 10.48
N GLY A 133 36.93 6.11 10.58
CA GLY A 133 36.82 7.57 10.75
C GLY A 133 37.06 8.06 12.19
N ALA A 134 37.02 7.18 13.19
CA ALA A 134 37.19 7.50 14.61
C ALA A 134 38.63 7.26 15.11
N LEU A 135 39.40 6.40 14.44
CA LEU A 135 40.76 6.02 14.80
C LEU A 135 41.80 6.70 13.89
N THR A 136 41.93 8.03 13.97
CA THR A 136 43.10 8.74 13.41
C THR A 136 43.98 9.29 14.53
N THR A 137 44.93 8.48 15.01
CA THR A 137 46.41 8.72 14.93
C THR A 137 47.17 7.93 16.01
N HIS A 138 47.88 6.89 15.59
CA HIS A 138 49.28 6.69 15.98
C HIS A 138 50.02 6.12 14.77
N ARG A 139 50.97 6.88 14.21
CA ARG A 139 51.90 6.39 13.18
C ARG A 139 52.87 5.39 13.80
N CYS A 140 53.12 4.26 13.15
CA CYS A 140 54.47 3.69 13.06
C CYS A 140 54.67 2.84 11.78
N SER A 141 55.61 3.29 10.95
CA SER A 141 56.44 2.63 9.90
C SER A 141 55.98 1.40 9.08
N ARG A 142 55.96 1.62 7.74
CA ARG A 142 56.23 0.72 6.57
C ARG A 142 56.42 -0.80 6.80
N SER A 143 55.67 -1.64 6.06
CA SER A 143 56.11 -2.30 4.79
C SER A 143 55.13 -3.40 4.30
N SER A 144 54.92 -3.44 2.97
CA SER A 144 54.53 -4.55 2.08
C SER A 144 53.30 -5.47 2.34
N ARG A 145 52.43 -5.49 1.29
CA ARG A 145 51.59 -6.58 0.73
C ARG A 145 50.41 -7.18 1.54
N GLY A 146 49.25 -7.22 0.88
CA GLY A 146 48.16 -8.19 1.08
C GLY A 146 46.94 -7.69 1.86
N THR A 147 45.85 -7.37 1.16
CA THR A 147 44.51 -7.16 1.73
C THR A 147 43.72 -8.46 1.61
N GLU A 148 43.35 -9.09 2.74
CA GLU A 148 42.40 -10.22 2.82
C GLU A 148 41.31 -9.96 3.88
N VAL A 149 40.15 -10.57 3.66
CA VAL A 149 38.81 -10.27 4.23
C VAL A 149 38.52 -11.11 5.50
N PRO A 150 37.78 -10.59 6.51
CA PRO A 150 37.49 -11.32 7.76
C PRO A 150 36.27 -12.25 7.68
N SER A 151 36.34 -13.40 8.36
CA SER A 151 35.18 -14.26 8.70
C SER A 151 34.93 -14.31 10.21
N LEU A 152 33.68 -14.53 10.60
CA LEU A 152 33.15 -14.46 11.97
C LEU A 152 32.98 -15.86 12.57
N GLU A 153 33.64 -16.12 13.70
CA GLU A 153 33.18 -17.12 14.68
C GLU A 153 33.25 -16.53 16.09
N GLY A 154 32.19 -16.77 16.89
CA GLY A 154 32.20 -16.56 18.35
C GLY A 154 32.38 -15.12 18.86
N GLY A 155 32.21 -14.10 18.01
CA GLY A 155 32.24 -12.69 18.45
C GLY A 155 33.62 -12.18 18.90
N CYS A 156 34.71 -12.88 18.60
CA CYS A 156 36.08 -12.43 18.87
C CYS A 156 37.02 -12.81 17.71
N LEU A 157 37.78 -11.85 17.19
CA LEU A 157 38.65 -11.97 16.01
C LEU A 157 40.06 -12.46 16.42
N VAL A 158 40.49 -13.64 15.94
CA VAL A 158 41.84 -14.20 16.15
C VAL A 158 42.51 -14.47 14.79
N ARG A 159 43.77 -14.05 14.62
CA ARG A 159 44.55 -14.09 13.35
C ARG A 159 45.45 -15.34 13.28
N ARG A 160 45.39 -16.13 12.20
CA ARG A 160 46.37 -17.20 11.83
C ARG A 160 46.55 -17.26 10.31
N SER A 161 47.79 -17.53 9.84
CA SER A 161 48.19 -17.45 8.42
C SER A 161 48.66 -18.79 7.85
N THR A 162 48.20 -19.14 6.65
CA THR A 162 48.91 -20.03 5.69
C THR A 162 48.41 -19.77 4.26
N ALA A 163 49.32 -19.54 3.32
CA ALA A 163 49.04 -19.08 1.95
C ALA A 163 49.09 -20.22 0.91
N THR A 164 48.28 -20.13 -0.15
CA THR A 164 48.54 -20.79 -1.44
C THR A 164 47.81 -20.04 -2.57
N GLN A 165 48.52 -19.82 -3.69
CA GLN A 165 48.15 -18.94 -4.80
C GLN A 165 47.15 -19.60 -5.77
N ARG A 166 46.22 -18.83 -6.36
CA ARG A 166 45.47 -19.15 -7.59
C ARG A 166 45.35 -17.92 -8.49
N GLU A 167 45.39 -18.20 -9.79
CA GLU A 167 45.50 -17.31 -10.96
C GLU A 167 44.21 -16.52 -11.26
N GLU A 168 44.34 -15.38 -11.96
CA GLU A 168 43.28 -14.44 -12.35
C GLU A 168 42.37 -14.98 -13.47
N GLU A 169 41.08 -15.20 -13.17
CA GLU A 169 40.00 -15.34 -14.16
C GLU A 169 39.39 -13.97 -14.49
N ALA A 170 39.02 -13.75 -15.77
CA ALA A 170 38.36 -12.53 -16.23
C ALA A 170 37.02 -12.32 -15.49
N THR A 171 36.85 -11.16 -14.87
CA THR A 171 35.60 -10.81 -14.16
C THR A 171 34.42 -10.72 -15.13
N PRO A 172 33.31 -11.44 -14.89
CA PRO A 172 32.12 -11.32 -15.72
C PRO A 172 31.54 -9.90 -15.67
N GLN A 173 31.12 -9.39 -16.82
CA GLN A 173 30.47 -8.08 -16.97
C GLN A 173 29.18 -8.04 -16.13
N GLU A 174 28.95 -6.92 -15.43
CA GLU A 174 27.75 -6.71 -14.61
C GLU A 174 26.48 -6.81 -15.48
N SER A 175 25.46 -7.51 -15.01
CA SER A 175 24.21 -7.66 -15.76
C SER A 175 23.45 -6.33 -15.89
N PRO A 176 22.67 -6.10 -16.95
CA PRO A 176 21.86 -4.89 -17.13
C PRO A 176 21.00 -4.52 -15.93
N SER A 177 20.35 -5.50 -15.31
CA SER A 177 19.47 -5.29 -14.16
C SER A 177 20.25 -4.92 -12.89
N ALA A 178 21.40 -5.53 -12.67
CA ALA A 178 22.30 -5.17 -11.57
C ALA A 178 22.84 -3.74 -11.74
N PHE A 179 23.27 -3.38 -12.94
CA PHE A 179 23.69 -2.01 -13.28
C PHE A 179 22.56 -1.00 -13.05
N ALA A 180 21.32 -1.31 -13.49
CA ALA A 180 20.15 -0.45 -13.28
C ALA A 180 19.82 -0.24 -11.79
N ALA A 181 19.92 -1.30 -10.97
CA ALA A 181 19.69 -1.22 -9.53
C ALA A 181 20.78 -0.42 -8.80
N ARG A 182 22.04 -0.57 -9.21
CA ARG A 182 23.15 0.22 -8.70
C ARG A 182 23.01 1.69 -9.09
N ALA A 183 22.70 1.98 -10.35
CA ALA A 183 22.47 3.33 -10.85
C ALA A 183 21.31 4.03 -10.10
N PHE A 184 20.25 3.31 -9.76
CA PHE A 184 19.18 3.84 -8.91
C PHE A 184 19.68 4.19 -7.49
N THR A 185 20.53 3.34 -6.91
CA THR A 185 21.11 3.56 -5.58
C THR A 185 22.00 4.81 -5.56
N GLU A 186 22.84 4.97 -6.59
CA GLU A 186 23.70 6.15 -6.78
C GLU A 186 22.87 7.42 -7.00
N TYR A 187 21.83 7.34 -7.84
CA TYR A 187 20.90 8.45 -8.07
C TYR A 187 20.24 8.88 -6.75
N CYS A 188 19.71 7.92 -5.97
CA CYS A 188 19.15 8.18 -4.65
C CYS A 188 20.15 8.81 -3.69
N ALA A 189 21.42 8.41 -3.71
CA ALA A 189 22.45 8.97 -2.85
C ALA A 189 22.71 10.46 -3.14
N SER A 190 22.56 10.88 -4.40
CA SER A 190 22.73 12.27 -4.85
C SER A 190 21.47 13.14 -4.74
N ALA A 191 20.27 12.55 -4.71
CA ALA A 191 19.00 13.26 -4.66
C ALA A 191 18.75 13.93 -3.29
N SER A 192 18.02 15.05 -3.29
CA SER A 192 17.53 15.72 -2.07
C SER A 192 16.47 14.88 -1.35
N MET A 193 16.12 15.22 -0.10
CA MET A 193 15.11 14.50 0.67
C MET A 193 13.72 14.54 0.03
N ASP A 194 13.34 15.67 -0.57
CA ASP A 194 12.04 15.84 -1.22
C ASP A 194 11.99 15.11 -2.56
N GLU A 195 13.09 15.13 -3.32
CA GLU A 195 13.23 14.31 -4.53
C GLU A 195 13.18 12.83 -4.17
N ARG A 196 13.89 12.36 -3.14
CA ARG A 196 13.85 10.93 -2.72
C ARG A 196 12.44 10.46 -2.36
N ARG A 197 11.61 11.32 -1.76
CA ARG A 197 10.20 11.00 -1.45
C ARG A 197 9.33 10.93 -2.69
N ALA A 198 9.54 11.85 -3.64
CA ALA A 198 8.87 11.77 -4.93
C ALA A 198 9.32 10.50 -5.69
N LEU A 199 10.62 10.19 -5.68
CA LEU A 199 11.28 9.09 -6.39
C LEU A 199 10.99 7.70 -5.82
N GLY A 200 10.78 7.59 -4.49
CA GLY A 200 10.44 6.32 -3.84
C GLY A 200 9.18 5.67 -4.42
N GLN A 201 8.23 6.50 -4.85
CA GLN A 201 6.98 6.06 -5.48
C GLN A 201 7.17 5.44 -6.88
N PHE A 202 8.34 5.62 -7.50
CA PHE A 202 8.61 5.19 -8.88
C PHE A 202 9.58 4.00 -8.96
N PHE A 203 10.13 3.52 -7.84
CA PHE A 203 11.08 2.41 -7.87
C PHE A 203 10.37 1.07 -7.76
N THR A 204 10.57 0.23 -8.77
CA THR A 204 10.15 -1.17 -8.73
C THR A 204 11.27 -2.00 -8.09
N PRO A 205 11.02 -2.70 -6.97
CA PRO A 205 12.01 -3.60 -6.39
C PRO A 205 12.50 -4.64 -7.43
N PRO A 206 13.80 -4.99 -7.46
CA PRO A 206 14.35 -5.92 -8.45
C PRO A 206 13.60 -7.26 -8.52
N GLU A 207 13.15 -7.78 -7.39
CA GLU A 207 12.39 -9.03 -7.29
C GLU A 207 11.02 -8.92 -7.98
N VAL A 208 10.33 -7.80 -7.78
CA VAL A 208 9.05 -7.49 -8.44
C VAL A 208 9.27 -7.29 -9.94
N ALA A 209 10.31 -6.55 -10.30
CA ALA A 209 10.66 -6.30 -11.69
C ALA A 209 11.00 -7.61 -12.43
N ALA A 210 11.72 -8.53 -11.76
CA ALA A 210 12.08 -9.83 -12.33
C ALA A 210 10.84 -10.71 -12.52
N PHE A 211 9.91 -10.69 -11.57
CA PHE A 211 8.62 -11.36 -11.69
C PHE A 211 7.81 -10.80 -12.88
N MET A 212 7.74 -9.48 -13.04
CA MET A 212 7.07 -8.83 -14.18
C MET A 212 7.75 -9.17 -15.51
N ALA A 213 9.08 -9.20 -15.57
CA ALA A 213 9.82 -9.56 -16.78
C ALA A 213 9.56 -11.00 -17.22
N ASN A 214 9.41 -11.94 -16.28
CA ASN A 214 9.03 -13.33 -16.57
C ASN A 214 7.64 -13.44 -17.23
N LEU A 215 6.74 -12.51 -16.94
CA LEU A 215 5.41 -12.42 -17.55
C LEU A 215 5.43 -11.79 -18.95
N ALA A 216 6.49 -11.05 -19.29
CA ALA A 216 6.56 -10.22 -20.50
C ALA A 216 7.08 -10.97 -21.75
N LEU A 217 7.37 -12.27 -21.65
CA LEU A 217 8.02 -13.04 -22.72
C LEU A 217 7.17 -13.10 -24.01
N PRO A 218 7.63 -12.49 -25.12
CA PRO A 218 6.91 -12.47 -26.40
C PRO A 218 7.27 -13.70 -27.24
N VAL A 219 6.73 -13.75 -28.46
CA VAL A 219 7.07 -14.73 -29.49
C VAL A 219 7.66 -13.98 -30.68
N GLY A 220 8.93 -14.25 -31.04
CA GLY A 220 9.55 -13.68 -32.24
C GLY A 220 11.06 -13.45 -32.12
N ARG A 221 11.73 -13.30 -33.29
CA ARG A 221 13.16 -12.98 -33.37
C ARG A 221 13.45 -11.48 -33.34
N GLU A 222 12.55 -10.64 -33.85
CA GLU A 222 12.59 -9.18 -33.69
C GLU A 222 11.55 -8.80 -32.63
N VAL A 223 11.96 -8.06 -31.59
CA VAL A 223 11.11 -7.69 -30.46
C VAL A 223 11.15 -6.18 -30.25
N ARG A 224 9.98 -5.56 -30.11
CA ARG A 224 9.84 -4.14 -29.78
C ARG A 224 9.25 -3.94 -28.39
N ILE A 225 9.97 -3.21 -27.55
CA ILE A 225 9.68 -3.01 -26.13
C ILE A 225 9.32 -1.55 -25.89
N LEU A 226 8.25 -1.31 -25.13
CA LEU A 226 7.84 -0.01 -24.62
C LEU A 226 7.85 0.00 -23.08
N GLU A 227 8.57 0.95 -22.47
CA GLU A 227 8.49 1.24 -21.04
C GLU A 227 8.15 2.73 -20.78
N PRO A 228 6.88 3.06 -20.48
CA PRO A 228 6.51 4.41 -20.11
C PRO A 228 6.75 4.67 -18.62
N GLY A 229 7.38 5.80 -18.28
CA GLY A 229 7.75 6.13 -16.90
C GLY A 229 8.90 5.27 -16.40
N ALA A 230 9.96 5.16 -17.19
CA ALA A 230 10.99 4.13 -17.02
C ALA A 230 11.87 4.31 -15.77
N GLY A 231 12.03 5.51 -15.22
CA GLY A 231 12.94 5.76 -14.12
C GLY A 231 14.38 5.41 -14.51
N THR A 232 14.89 4.27 -14.04
CA THR A 232 16.20 3.73 -14.43
C THR A 232 16.14 2.65 -15.51
N ALA A 233 14.97 2.33 -16.05
CA ALA A 233 14.72 1.24 -17.01
C ALA A 233 15.04 -0.17 -16.48
N ILE A 234 14.89 -0.40 -15.17
CA ILE A 234 15.10 -1.73 -14.57
C ILE A 234 14.17 -2.80 -15.15
N LEU A 235 12.92 -2.45 -15.51
CA LEU A 235 11.97 -3.39 -16.11
C LEU A 235 12.44 -3.81 -17.50
N THR A 236 12.80 -2.85 -18.37
CA THR A 236 13.36 -3.11 -19.69
C THR A 236 14.65 -3.93 -19.61
N ALA A 237 15.56 -3.57 -18.71
CA ALA A 237 16.83 -4.29 -18.53
C ALA A 237 16.58 -5.78 -18.21
N LEU A 238 15.66 -6.08 -17.29
CA LEU A 238 15.28 -7.45 -16.94
C LEU A 238 14.57 -8.18 -18.09
N VAL A 239 13.71 -7.49 -18.85
CA VAL A 239 13.10 -8.09 -20.05
C VAL A 239 14.18 -8.46 -21.07
N CYS A 240 15.18 -7.59 -21.29
CA CYS A 240 16.29 -7.86 -22.20
C CYS A 240 17.11 -9.07 -21.77
N GLU A 241 17.45 -9.19 -20.48
CA GLU A 241 18.14 -10.37 -19.93
C GLU A 241 17.33 -11.66 -20.18
N ARG A 242 16.00 -11.61 -20.10
CA ARG A 242 15.12 -12.77 -20.35
C ARG A 242 14.95 -13.11 -21.82
N LEU A 243 15.28 -12.19 -22.73
CA LEU A 243 15.22 -12.40 -24.18
C LEU A 243 16.49 -13.02 -24.76
N VAL A 244 17.55 -13.18 -23.95
CA VAL A 244 18.76 -13.90 -24.36
C VAL A 244 18.43 -15.32 -24.83
N GLY A 245 18.93 -15.68 -26.01
CA GLY A 245 18.63 -16.95 -26.67
C GLY A 245 17.24 -17.05 -27.29
N ARG A 246 16.41 -16.00 -27.21
CA ARG A 246 15.04 -15.96 -27.76
C ARG A 246 14.88 -14.94 -28.88
N ALA A 247 15.46 -13.76 -28.71
CA ALA A 247 15.47 -12.68 -29.70
C ALA A 247 16.83 -12.60 -30.41
N ALA A 248 16.81 -12.11 -31.65
CA ALA A 248 18.00 -11.73 -32.41
C ALA A 248 18.13 -10.20 -32.56
N THR A 249 17.01 -9.49 -32.46
CA THR A 249 16.97 -8.03 -32.55
C THR A 249 15.97 -7.45 -31.56
N ILE A 250 16.37 -6.42 -30.82
CA ILE A 250 15.56 -5.74 -29.82
C ILE A 250 15.54 -4.24 -30.14
N HIS A 251 14.33 -3.67 -30.20
CA HIS A 251 14.11 -2.23 -30.29
C HIS A 251 13.41 -1.73 -29.03
N ILE A 252 13.94 -0.69 -28.40
CA ILE A 252 13.48 -0.21 -27.10
C ILE A 252 13.05 1.25 -27.21
N ASP A 253 11.82 1.55 -26.84
CA ASP A 253 11.36 2.91 -26.59
C ASP A 253 11.04 3.07 -25.10
N VAL A 254 11.70 4.03 -24.44
CA VAL A 254 11.40 4.39 -23.05
C VAL A 254 10.97 5.84 -22.95
N TYR A 255 10.08 6.15 -22.00
CA TYR A 255 9.68 7.52 -21.70
C TYR A 255 10.09 7.88 -20.27
N GLU A 256 10.88 8.94 -20.11
CA GLU A 256 11.26 9.48 -18.80
C GLU A 256 11.28 11.01 -18.84
N LEU A 257 10.38 11.61 -18.07
CA LEU A 257 10.15 13.06 -18.07
C LEU A 257 11.20 13.82 -17.24
N HIS A 258 11.74 13.19 -16.19
CA HIS A 258 12.69 13.84 -15.30
C HIS A 258 14.09 13.86 -15.91
N PRO A 259 14.69 15.04 -16.23
CA PRO A 259 15.90 15.11 -17.03
C PRO A 259 17.09 14.30 -16.48
N ARG A 260 17.31 14.33 -15.15
CA ARG A 260 18.41 13.54 -14.56
C ARG A 260 18.16 12.03 -14.61
N LEU A 261 16.90 11.59 -14.48
CA LEU A 261 16.58 10.17 -14.59
C LEU A 261 16.67 9.73 -16.04
N ALA A 262 16.26 10.56 -16.99
CA ALA A 262 16.41 10.29 -18.41
C ALA A 262 17.89 10.06 -18.77
N THR A 263 18.83 10.83 -18.22
CA THR A 263 20.28 10.58 -18.38
C THR A 263 20.73 9.27 -17.75
N VAL A 264 20.25 8.94 -16.54
CA VAL A 264 20.56 7.65 -15.90
C VAL A 264 20.03 6.48 -16.74
N CYS A 265 18.78 6.60 -17.21
CA CYS A 265 18.12 5.65 -18.08
C CYS A 265 18.89 5.44 -19.38
N GLU A 266 19.39 6.51 -20.00
CA GLU A 266 20.24 6.46 -21.19
C GLU A 266 21.53 5.67 -20.94
N HIS A 267 22.21 5.88 -19.80
CA HIS A 267 23.39 5.08 -19.44
C HIS A 267 23.05 3.59 -19.21
N VAL A 268 21.94 3.29 -18.53
CA VAL A 268 21.50 1.91 -18.31
C VAL A 268 21.19 1.22 -19.64
N LEU A 269 20.54 1.90 -20.58
CA LEU A 269 20.21 1.35 -21.89
C LEU A 269 21.43 1.20 -22.79
N THR A 270 22.42 2.09 -22.72
CA THR A 270 23.72 1.91 -23.37
C THR A 270 24.41 0.64 -22.86
N HIS A 271 24.53 0.48 -21.53
CA HIS A 271 25.09 -0.74 -20.93
C HIS A 271 24.30 -1.99 -21.32
N THR A 272 22.97 -1.89 -21.37
CA THR A 272 22.09 -2.99 -21.80
C THR A 272 22.37 -3.38 -23.26
N ALA A 273 22.52 -2.39 -24.15
CA ALA A 273 22.79 -2.64 -25.56
C ALA A 273 24.17 -3.27 -25.80
N GLU A 274 25.19 -2.82 -25.07
CA GLU A 274 26.53 -3.41 -25.10
C GLU A 274 26.50 -4.87 -24.61
N TRP A 275 25.89 -5.11 -23.45
CA TRP A 275 25.75 -6.45 -22.88
C TRP A 275 24.95 -7.42 -23.78
N LEU A 276 23.92 -6.92 -24.48
CA LEU A 276 23.19 -7.70 -25.49
C LEU A 276 24.05 -8.01 -26.71
N GLY A 277 24.94 -7.09 -27.11
CA GLY A 277 25.91 -7.31 -28.18
C GLY A 277 26.86 -8.47 -27.88
N ASP A 278 27.30 -8.60 -26.61
CA ASP A 278 28.11 -9.73 -26.15
C ASP A 278 27.35 -11.09 -26.17
N HIS A 279 26.02 -11.05 -26.36
CA HIS A 279 25.14 -12.21 -26.53
C HIS A 279 24.61 -12.37 -27.98
N ASP A 280 25.26 -11.73 -28.96
CA ASP A 280 24.88 -11.76 -30.38
C ASP A 280 23.47 -11.21 -30.68
N ILE A 281 23.00 -10.24 -29.88
CA ILE A 281 21.68 -9.61 -30.06
C ILE A 281 21.86 -8.15 -30.48
N ALA A 282 21.33 -7.80 -31.65
CA ALA A 282 21.31 -6.42 -32.11
C ALA A 282 20.31 -5.60 -31.29
N CYS A 283 20.74 -4.48 -30.70
CA CYS A 283 19.89 -3.63 -29.87
C CYS A 283 19.93 -2.17 -30.34
N THR A 284 18.75 -1.56 -30.47
CA THR A 284 18.60 -0.11 -30.64
C THR A 284 17.64 0.44 -29.60
N PHE A 285 17.89 1.63 -29.06
CA PHE A 285 16.99 2.23 -28.08
C PHE A 285 16.78 3.72 -28.32
N ARG A 286 15.66 4.25 -27.80
CA ARG A 286 15.34 5.67 -27.77
C ARG A 286 14.78 6.07 -26.41
N VAL A 287 15.34 7.13 -25.83
CA VAL A 287 14.83 7.77 -24.61
C VAL A 287 14.02 9.01 -24.98
N HIS A 288 12.71 8.92 -24.85
CA HIS A 288 11.78 10.03 -25.01
C HIS A 288 11.72 10.86 -23.73
N ARG A 289 11.91 12.18 -23.87
CA ARG A 289 11.86 13.14 -22.76
C ARG A 289 10.54 13.93 -22.71
N ASP A 290 9.62 13.61 -23.61
CA ASP A 290 8.29 14.21 -23.71
C ASP A 290 7.27 13.46 -22.83
N ASP A 291 6.12 14.09 -22.58
CA ASP A 291 5.04 13.47 -21.79
C ASP A 291 4.37 12.35 -22.59
N PHE A 292 4.53 11.10 -22.11
CA PHE A 292 4.00 9.90 -22.74
C PHE A 292 2.51 10.00 -23.11
N VAL A 293 1.70 10.59 -22.23
CA VAL A 293 0.26 10.71 -22.47
C VAL A 293 -0.01 11.72 -23.58
N LEU A 294 0.62 12.88 -23.55
CA LEU A 294 0.37 13.90 -24.57
C LEU A 294 0.83 13.45 -25.96
N GLU A 295 1.93 12.72 -26.05
CA GLU A 295 2.45 12.21 -27.33
C GLU A 295 1.57 11.09 -27.91
N ASN A 296 0.95 10.27 -27.05
CA ASN A 296 0.27 9.04 -27.48
C ASN A 296 -1.25 9.03 -27.24
N ALA A 297 -1.86 10.10 -26.71
CA ALA A 297 -3.32 10.14 -26.44
C ALA A 297 -4.18 9.97 -27.71
N SER A 298 -3.66 10.33 -28.88
CA SER A 298 -4.34 10.13 -30.17
C SER A 298 -4.60 8.65 -30.49
N TYR A 299 -3.88 7.73 -29.84
CA TYR A 299 -4.07 6.28 -29.98
C TYR A 299 -5.31 5.76 -29.25
N LEU A 300 -5.85 6.53 -28.29
CA LEU A 300 -7.07 6.18 -27.54
C LEU A 300 -8.37 6.34 -28.35
N GLN A 301 -8.30 7.01 -29.51
CA GLN A 301 -9.46 7.25 -30.37
C GLN A 301 -9.36 6.45 -31.67
N PRO A 302 -10.45 5.84 -32.16
CA PRO A 302 -10.49 5.28 -33.50
C PRO A 302 -10.25 6.38 -34.54
N SER A 303 -9.33 6.18 -35.49
CA SER A 303 -9.12 7.10 -36.62
C SER A 303 -9.15 6.33 -37.93
N LEU A 304 -9.91 6.83 -38.90
CA LEU A 304 -10.03 6.28 -40.26
C LEU A 304 -8.77 6.49 -41.12
N PHE A 305 -7.82 7.32 -40.68
CA PHE A 305 -6.65 7.75 -41.48
C PHE A 305 -5.31 7.21 -40.98
N ASN A 306 -5.30 6.31 -39.98
CA ASN A 306 -4.07 5.77 -39.40
C ASN A 306 -3.97 4.26 -39.60
N GLU A 307 -3.63 3.85 -40.81
CA GLU A 307 -3.07 2.54 -41.07
C GLU A 307 -1.68 2.48 -40.39
N HIS A 308 -1.39 1.44 -39.60
CA HIS A 308 -0.18 1.27 -38.77
C HIS A 308 -0.14 1.95 -37.38
N ARG A 309 -1.13 1.67 -36.52
CA ARG A 309 -1.11 2.08 -35.09
C ARG A 309 -0.38 1.13 -34.13
N GLU A 310 -0.11 -0.09 -34.57
CA GLU A 310 0.48 -1.16 -33.77
C GLU A 310 2.02 -1.09 -33.80
N ARG A 311 2.66 -0.95 -32.64
CA ARG A 311 4.11 -0.67 -32.56
C ARG A 311 4.92 -1.67 -31.75
N TYR A 312 4.36 -2.24 -30.68
CA TYR A 312 5.14 -2.98 -29.68
C TYR A 312 4.68 -4.42 -29.46
N ASP A 313 5.64 -5.30 -29.24
CA ASP A 313 5.41 -6.69 -28.87
C ASP A 313 5.32 -6.84 -27.35
N ILE A 314 6.03 -5.96 -26.61
CA ILE A 314 6.00 -5.87 -25.15
C ILE A 314 5.76 -4.42 -24.73
N ALA A 315 4.79 -4.21 -23.84
CA ALA A 315 4.66 -2.97 -23.09
C ALA A 315 4.71 -3.27 -21.58
N ILE A 316 5.75 -2.84 -20.87
CA ILE A 316 5.95 -3.13 -19.44
C ILE A 316 6.05 -1.83 -18.64
N ALA A 317 5.36 -1.72 -17.50
CA ALA A 317 5.39 -0.47 -16.73
C ALA A 317 5.07 -0.63 -15.24
N ASN A 318 5.72 0.22 -14.43
CA ASN A 318 5.23 0.67 -13.14
C ASN A 318 4.85 2.17 -13.27
N PRO A 319 3.64 2.48 -13.77
CA PRO A 319 3.27 3.87 -14.07
C PRO A 319 3.08 4.72 -12.80
N PRO A 320 3.09 6.07 -12.89
CA PRO A 320 2.81 6.93 -11.74
C PRO A 320 1.42 6.71 -11.11
N TYR A 321 1.29 6.88 -9.79
CA TYR A 321 0.02 6.75 -9.06
C TYR A 321 -0.47 8.08 -8.48
N PHE A 322 -1.08 8.94 -9.32
CA PHE A 322 -1.72 10.15 -8.82
C PHE A 322 -2.94 10.55 -9.63
N LYS A 323 -3.85 11.26 -8.95
CA LYS A 323 -5.07 11.78 -9.56
C LYS A 323 -4.77 13.06 -10.32
N LEU A 324 -5.34 13.20 -11.51
CA LEU A 324 -5.29 14.44 -12.28
C LEU A 324 -6.47 15.34 -11.93
N LEU A 325 -6.25 16.65 -12.04
CA LEU A 325 -7.33 17.62 -12.07
C LEU A 325 -8.08 17.54 -13.41
N LYS A 326 -9.33 18.00 -13.44
CA LYS A 326 -10.19 17.90 -14.64
C LYS A 326 -9.67 18.72 -15.82
N ASP A 327 -8.96 19.81 -15.55
CA ASP A 327 -8.39 20.74 -16.53
C ASP A 327 -6.95 20.40 -16.94
N ASP A 328 -6.35 19.37 -16.33
CA ASP A 328 -5.03 18.87 -16.72
C ASP A 328 -5.03 18.50 -18.21
N ARG A 329 -3.98 18.94 -18.95
CA ARG A 329 -3.85 18.71 -20.39
C ARG A 329 -3.91 17.23 -20.75
N ARG A 330 -3.38 16.35 -19.89
CA ARG A 330 -3.39 14.89 -20.08
C ARG A 330 -4.78 14.32 -19.90
N ALA A 331 -5.53 14.80 -18.91
CA ALA A 331 -6.92 14.41 -18.70
C ALA A 331 -7.82 14.84 -19.87
N ARG A 332 -7.58 16.03 -20.44
CA ARG A 332 -8.25 16.51 -21.65
C ARG A 332 -7.88 15.69 -22.89
N ALA A 333 -6.60 15.38 -23.08
CA ALA A 333 -6.15 14.55 -24.20
C ALA A 333 -6.75 13.14 -24.15
N ALA A 334 -6.91 12.58 -22.93
CA ALA A 334 -7.52 11.28 -22.70
C ALA A 334 -9.04 11.35 -22.41
N ALA A 335 -9.74 12.43 -22.77
CA ALA A 335 -11.13 12.66 -22.38
C ALA A 335 -12.11 11.52 -22.76
N HIS A 336 -11.78 10.73 -23.80
CA HIS A 336 -12.57 9.58 -24.22
C HIS A 336 -12.69 8.49 -23.13
N ILE A 337 -11.63 8.26 -22.36
CA ILE A 337 -11.57 7.24 -21.31
C ILE A 337 -11.75 7.80 -19.90
N VAL A 338 -11.73 9.13 -19.76
CA VAL A 338 -11.83 9.80 -18.47
C VAL A 338 -13.30 10.01 -18.10
N HIS A 339 -13.66 9.52 -16.91
CA HIS A 339 -14.94 9.83 -16.25
C HIS A 339 -14.70 10.25 -14.80
N GLY A 340 -15.13 11.46 -14.43
CA GLY A 340 -14.90 11.99 -13.08
C GLY A 340 -13.47 12.47 -12.87
N GLN A 341 -12.78 11.93 -11.86
CA GLN A 341 -11.39 12.29 -11.53
C GLN A 341 -10.46 11.13 -11.93
N PRO A 342 -9.70 11.25 -13.03
CA PRO A 342 -8.88 10.14 -13.52
C PRO A 342 -7.61 9.98 -12.69
N ASN A 343 -7.12 8.74 -12.64
CA ASN A 343 -5.77 8.43 -12.18
C ASN A 343 -4.88 8.21 -13.41
N ILE A 344 -3.67 8.77 -13.38
CA ILE A 344 -2.75 8.77 -14.53
C ILE A 344 -2.36 7.34 -14.96
N TYR A 345 -2.23 6.37 -14.04
CA TYR A 345 -1.88 4.99 -14.40
C TYR A 345 -2.90 4.35 -15.37
N ALA A 346 -4.19 4.67 -15.24
CA ALA A 346 -5.22 4.12 -16.11
C ALA A 346 -5.09 4.66 -17.54
N ILE A 347 -4.66 5.92 -17.68
CA ILE A 347 -4.37 6.51 -19.00
C ILE A 347 -3.15 5.82 -19.61
N PHE A 348 -2.11 5.57 -18.82
CA PHE A 348 -0.92 4.83 -19.27
C PHE A 348 -1.29 3.44 -19.78
N MET A 349 -2.03 2.66 -18.97
CA MET A 349 -2.47 1.31 -19.35
C MET A 349 -3.29 1.30 -20.64
N ALA A 350 -4.23 2.24 -20.80
CA ALA A 350 -5.07 2.31 -22.01
C ALA A 350 -4.25 2.63 -23.27
N ILE A 351 -3.28 3.54 -23.16
CA ILE A 351 -2.38 3.86 -24.26
C ILE A 351 -1.50 2.66 -24.59
N MET A 352 -0.87 2.04 -23.58
CA MET A 352 -0.04 0.84 -23.76
C MET A 352 -0.81 -0.25 -24.49
N ALA A 353 -2.03 -0.58 -24.03
CA ALA A 353 -2.88 -1.58 -24.68
C ALA A 353 -3.21 -1.23 -26.15
N SER A 354 -3.42 0.06 -26.45
CA SER A 354 -3.73 0.54 -27.81
C SER A 354 -2.53 0.47 -28.76
N LEU A 355 -1.30 0.53 -28.22
CA LEU A 355 -0.04 0.52 -28.97
C LEU A 355 0.54 -0.88 -29.24
N LEU A 356 -0.01 -1.92 -28.59
CA LEU A 356 0.44 -3.29 -28.81
C LEU A 356 0.18 -3.74 -30.24
N ARG A 357 1.04 -4.61 -30.78
CA ARG A 357 0.78 -5.42 -31.97
C ARG A 357 -0.16 -6.56 -31.65
N LYS A 358 -0.76 -7.15 -32.68
CA LYS A 358 -1.43 -8.45 -32.55
C LYS A 358 -0.54 -9.42 -31.77
N ASP A 359 -1.12 -10.08 -30.77
CA ASP A 359 -0.46 -11.03 -29.86
C ASP A 359 0.62 -10.43 -28.94
N GLY A 360 0.86 -9.11 -29.00
CA GLY A 360 1.70 -8.38 -28.07
C GLY A 360 1.16 -8.39 -26.64
N VAL A 361 2.04 -8.22 -25.66
CA VAL A 361 1.71 -8.36 -24.23
C VAL A 361 1.97 -7.06 -23.48
N MET A 362 1.04 -6.71 -22.60
CA MET A 362 1.17 -5.65 -21.62
C MET A 362 1.37 -6.26 -20.23
N VAL A 363 2.38 -5.81 -19.49
CA VAL A 363 2.62 -6.19 -18.09
C VAL A 363 2.71 -4.94 -17.22
N THR A 364 1.82 -4.78 -16.26
CA THR A 364 1.78 -3.58 -15.41
C THR A 364 1.60 -3.92 -13.95
N ILE A 365 2.26 -3.17 -13.07
CA ILE A 365 1.93 -3.13 -11.64
C ILE A 365 1.17 -1.83 -11.34
N THR A 366 -0.06 -1.93 -10.85
CA THR A 366 -0.93 -0.76 -10.61
C THR A 366 -1.85 -0.96 -9.41
N PRO A 367 -2.41 0.10 -8.83
CA PRO A 367 -3.43 -0.02 -7.79
C PRO A 367 -4.65 -0.80 -8.30
N ARG A 368 -5.12 -1.78 -7.52
CA ARG A 368 -6.30 -2.64 -7.83
C ARG A 368 -7.60 -1.84 -7.99
N SER A 369 -7.61 -0.55 -7.65
CA SER A 369 -8.82 0.28 -7.71
C SER A 369 -9.55 0.36 -9.06
N PHE A 370 -8.85 0.11 -10.17
CA PHE A 370 -9.48 0.09 -11.49
C PHE A 370 -10.47 -1.07 -11.69
N THR A 371 -10.33 -2.15 -10.93
CA THR A 371 -11.09 -3.40 -11.09
C THR A 371 -12.60 -3.20 -10.97
N THR A 372 -13.06 -2.41 -10.00
CA THR A 372 -14.50 -2.12 -9.79
C THR A 372 -14.85 -0.63 -9.77
N GLY A 373 -13.87 0.26 -9.66
CA GLY A 373 -14.13 1.68 -9.43
C GLY A 373 -14.94 2.34 -10.57
N GLU A 374 -15.95 3.13 -10.22
CA GLU A 374 -16.86 3.79 -11.19
C GLU A 374 -16.12 4.75 -12.14
N TYR A 375 -15.13 5.50 -11.64
CA TYR A 375 -14.32 6.39 -12.48
C TYR A 375 -13.46 5.64 -13.51
N PHE A 376 -13.28 4.33 -13.34
CA PHE A 376 -12.51 3.48 -14.24
C PHE A 376 -13.39 2.73 -15.24
N ARG A 377 -14.72 2.91 -15.23
CA ARG A 377 -15.63 2.19 -16.14
C ARG A 377 -15.27 2.39 -17.62
N ARG A 378 -15.14 3.65 -18.07
CA ARG A 378 -14.74 3.96 -19.45
C ARG A 378 -13.33 3.50 -19.80
N PHE A 379 -12.43 3.53 -18.81
CA PHE A 379 -11.09 2.96 -18.96
C PHE A 379 -11.16 1.45 -19.22
N ARG A 380 -11.95 0.69 -18.44
CA ARG A 380 -12.11 -0.75 -18.63
C ARG A 380 -12.70 -1.10 -20.00
N GLU A 381 -13.66 -0.30 -20.48
CA GLU A 381 -14.20 -0.43 -21.84
C GLU A 381 -13.08 -0.37 -22.89
N VAL A 382 -12.20 0.63 -22.83
CA VAL A 382 -11.08 0.75 -23.80
C VAL A 382 -9.99 -0.30 -23.57
N LEU A 383 -9.67 -0.62 -22.32
CA LEU A 383 -8.68 -1.64 -21.99
C LEU A 383 -9.09 -3.00 -22.58
N PHE A 384 -10.29 -3.49 -22.24
CA PHE A 384 -10.76 -4.80 -22.67
C PHE A 384 -11.26 -4.83 -24.12
N ALA A 385 -11.49 -3.66 -24.72
CA ALA A 385 -11.60 -3.54 -26.17
C ALA A 385 -10.26 -3.77 -26.88
N ASN A 386 -9.10 -3.70 -26.23
CA ASN A 386 -7.79 -3.92 -26.87
C ASN A 386 -7.10 -5.21 -26.43
N VAL A 387 -7.25 -5.61 -25.17
CA VAL A 387 -6.52 -6.75 -24.60
C VAL A 387 -7.42 -7.65 -23.75
N LEU A 388 -7.04 -8.92 -23.62
CA LEU A 388 -7.62 -9.86 -22.65
C LEU A 388 -6.59 -10.21 -21.57
N PRO A 389 -7.01 -10.33 -20.29
CA PRO A 389 -6.09 -10.72 -19.22
C PRO A 389 -5.63 -12.18 -19.43
N GLU A 390 -4.35 -12.45 -19.18
CA GLU A 390 -3.80 -13.82 -19.18
C GLU A 390 -3.17 -14.19 -17.84
N ALA A 391 -2.67 -13.23 -17.06
CA ALA A 391 -2.26 -13.47 -15.69
C ALA A 391 -2.50 -12.28 -14.76
N ILE A 392 -2.83 -12.57 -13.51
CA ILE A 392 -3.04 -11.58 -12.45
C ILE A 392 -2.32 -12.07 -11.19
N HIS A 393 -1.51 -11.21 -10.57
CA HIS A 393 -0.84 -11.50 -9.31
C HIS A 393 -1.30 -10.54 -8.20
N LEU A 394 -1.67 -11.11 -7.05
CA LEU A 394 -2.07 -10.38 -5.85
C LEU A 394 -1.07 -10.57 -4.71
N PHE A 395 -0.75 -9.47 -4.03
CA PHE A 395 -0.01 -9.47 -2.78
C PHE A 395 -0.98 -9.56 -1.58
N GLY A 396 -0.74 -10.50 -0.67
CA GLY A 396 -1.55 -10.78 0.50
C GLY A 396 -1.41 -9.72 1.59
N SER A 397 -0.19 -9.23 1.84
CA SER A 397 0.12 -8.20 2.84
C SER A 397 0.38 -6.84 2.21
N ARG A 398 -0.38 -5.83 2.67
CA ARG A 398 -0.19 -4.41 2.29
C ARG A 398 1.15 -3.82 2.75
N LYS A 399 1.82 -4.46 3.70
CA LYS A 399 3.01 -3.90 4.34
C LYS A 399 4.31 -4.33 3.66
N ASP A 400 4.34 -5.42 2.89
CA ASP A 400 5.61 -6.09 2.60
C ASP A 400 6.21 -5.79 1.23
N ALA A 401 5.40 -5.47 0.21
CA ALA A 401 5.91 -5.23 -1.13
C ALA A 401 6.50 -3.82 -1.33
N PHE A 402 5.96 -2.81 -0.63
CA PHE A 402 6.36 -1.40 -0.76
C PHE A 402 6.62 -0.76 0.61
N ARG A 403 7.36 -1.46 1.50
CA ARG A 403 7.66 -1.08 2.90
C ARG A 403 8.13 0.37 3.14
N LYS A 404 8.62 1.07 2.10
CA LYS A 404 9.16 2.44 2.20
C LYS A 404 8.14 3.54 1.95
N ASP A 405 6.98 3.21 1.39
CA ASP A 405 5.93 4.16 1.10
C ASP A 405 4.80 3.97 2.12
N GLU A 406 4.44 5.01 2.87
CA GLU A 406 3.26 5.05 3.75
C GLU A 406 1.93 4.97 2.97
N ILE A 407 1.92 4.28 1.83
CA ILE A 407 0.83 4.20 0.86
C ILE A 407 0.15 2.84 1.03
N LEU A 408 -0.96 2.85 1.77
CA LEU A 408 -1.89 1.72 1.96
C LEU A 408 -2.68 1.43 0.66
N GLN A 409 -2.01 1.07 -0.44
CA GLN A 409 -2.67 0.71 -1.69
C GLN A 409 -2.38 -0.75 -2.06
N GLU A 410 -3.42 -1.50 -2.40
CA GLU A 410 -3.30 -2.85 -2.91
C GLU A 410 -2.92 -2.80 -4.38
N ASN A 411 -1.66 -3.08 -4.69
CA ASN A 411 -1.18 -3.19 -6.07
C ASN A 411 -1.46 -4.60 -6.61
N VAL A 412 -1.71 -4.67 -7.91
CA VAL A 412 -1.90 -5.91 -8.68
C VAL A 412 -0.94 -5.87 -9.87
N ILE A 413 -0.29 -7.00 -10.14
CA ILE A 413 0.43 -7.18 -11.41
C ILE A 413 -0.53 -7.84 -12.38
N MET A 414 -0.71 -7.25 -13.55
CA MET A 414 -1.55 -7.79 -14.60
C MET A 414 -0.74 -7.95 -15.88
N ARG A 415 -0.83 -9.16 -16.45
CA ARG A 415 -0.40 -9.50 -17.80
C ARG A 415 -1.64 -9.62 -18.68
N ALA A 416 -1.69 -8.86 -19.76
CA ALA A 416 -2.78 -8.92 -20.74
C ALA A 416 -2.21 -9.01 -22.16
N ARG A 417 -2.91 -9.73 -23.06
CA ARG A 417 -2.50 -9.89 -24.46
C ARG A 417 -3.46 -9.18 -25.39
N ARG A 418 -2.95 -8.55 -26.45
CA ARG A 418 -3.77 -8.06 -27.56
C ARG A 418 -4.25 -9.23 -28.42
N THR A 419 -5.40 -9.77 -28.03
CA THR A 419 -6.05 -10.90 -28.70
C THR A 419 -7.58 -10.83 -28.52
N ARG A 420 -8.29 -11.63 -29.31
CA ARG A 420 -9.72 -11.92 -29.15
C ARG A 420 -9.98 -13.37 -28.75
N VAL A 421 -8.93 -14.19 -28.71
CA VAL A 421 -9.02 -15.59 -28.32
C VAL A 421 -9.07 -15.65 -26.81
N GLU A 422 -10.17 -16.15 -26.27
CA GLU A 422 -10.31 -16.38 -24.84
C GLU A 422 -9.43 -17.55 -24.40
N SER A 423 -8.66 -17.34 -23.34
CA SER A 423 -7.87 -18.36 -22.65
C SER A 423 -8.09 -18.26 -21.15
N PRO A 424 -7.87 -19.34 -20.39
CA PRO A 424 -7.86 -19.26 -18.93
C PRO A 424 -6.83 -18.23 -18.44
N VAL A 425 -7.18 -17.52 -17.37
CA VAL A 425 -6.34 -16.55 -16.69
C VAL A 425 -5.61 -17.24 -15.54
N THR A 426 -4.31 -17.08 -15.47
CA THR A 426 -3.51 -17.53 -14.34
C THR A 426 -3.59 -16.53 -13.19
N ILE A 427 -4.15 -16.94 -12.06
CA ILE A 427 -4.18 -16.13 -10.84
C ILE A 427 -3.11 -16.65 -9.89
N THR A 428 -2.24 -15.74 -9.45
CA THR A 428 -1.19 -16.05 -8.47
C THR A 428 -1.32 -15.19 -7.23
N THR A 429 -0.96 -15.73 -6.07
CA THR A 429 -0.90 -14.95 -4.82
C THR A 429 0.37 -15.25 -4.03
N SER A 430 0.92 -14.23 -3.38
CA SER A 430 2.02 -14.34 -2.42
C SER A 430 1.72 -13.47 -1.19
N ALA A 431 2.33 -13.74 -0.05
CA ALA A 431 2.24 -12.89 1.13
C ALA A 431 2.90 -11.52 0.87
N GLY A 432 4.03 -11.49 0.16
CA GLY A 432 4.73 -10.27 -0.22
C GLY A 432 5.79 -10.52 -1.29
N VAL A 433 6.88 -9.74 -1.23
CA VAL A 433 7.98 -9.85 -2.21
C VAL A 433 8.89 -11.06 -1.95
N ARG A 434 8.97 -11.52 -0.70
CA ARG A 434 9.89 -12.58 -0.27
C ARG A 434 9.50 -13.98 -0.76
N ASP A 435 8.23 -14.17 -1.11
CA ASP A 435 7.66 -15.45 -1.54
C ASP A 435 7.03 -15.33 -2.94
N LEU A 436 7.44 -14.32 -3.72
CA LEU A 436 7.04 -14.16 -5.12
C LEU A 436 7.40 -15.38 -5.98
N ASP A 437 8.51 -16.04 -5.66
CA ASP A 437 9.00 -17.26 -6.31
C ASP A 437 8.26 -18.53 -5.86
N HIS A 438 7.46 -18.47 -4.78
CA HIS A 438 6.70 -19.58 -4.22
C HIS A 438 5.19 -19.25 -4.14
N CYS A 439 4.69 -18.55 -5.17
CA CYS A 439 3.30 -18.14 -5.22
C CYS A 439 2.33 -19.32 -5.40
N THR A 440 1.17 -19.22 -4.75
CA THR A 440 0.05 -20.13 -5.04
C THR A 440 -0.51 -19.80 -6.41
N THR A 441 -0.75 -20.80 -7.25
CA THR A 441 -1.18 -20.59 -8.63
C THR A 441 -2.48 -21.33 -8.90
N ARG A 442 -3.42 -20.69 -9.61
CA ARG A 442 -4.64 -21.32 -10.13
C ARG A 442 -4.95 -20.82 -11.53
N SER A 443 -5.73 -21.59 -12.27
CA SER A 443 -6.22 -21.25 -13.60
C SER A 443 -7.73 -21.07 -13.55
N VAL A 444 -8.21 -19.93 -14.05
CA VAL A 444 -9.62 -19.53 -13.95
C VAL A 444 -10.14 -19.11 -15.33
N PRO A 445 -11.37 -19.48 -15.73
CA PRO A 445 -11.94 -19.01 -16.99
C PRO A 445 -11.98 -17.48 -17.09
N VAL A 446 -11.67 -16.91 -18.26
CA VAL A 446 -11.65 -15.45 -18.45
C VAL A 446 -12.97 -14.78 -18.09
N ARG A 447 -14.11 -15.43 -18.36
CA ARG A 447 -15.46 -14.95 -18.00
C ARG A 447 -15.66 -14.79 -16.49
N ASP A 448 -14.93 -15.54 -15.68
CA ASP A 448 -15.02 -15.47 -14.23
C ASP A 448 -14.19 -14.30 -13.71
N VAL A 449 -13.12 -13.93 -14.42
CA VAL A 449 -12.31 -12.74 -14.17
C VAL A 449 -12.96 -11.46 -14.71
N VAL A 450 -13.39 -11.44 -15.98
CA VAL A 450 -14.08 -10.32 -16.63
C VAL A 450 -15.20 -10.88 -17.50
N ASP A 451 -16.46 -10.58 -17.16
CA ASP A 451 -17.58 -10.84 -18.06
C ASP A 451 -17.63 -9.75 -19.13
N LEU A 452 -17.16 -10.06 -20.35
CA LEU A 452 -17.12 -9.13 -21.48
C LEU A 452 -18.51 -8.68 -21.97
N ARG A 453 -19.58 -9.35 -21.50
CA ARG A 453 -20.98 -8.95 -21.79
C ARG A 453 -21.53 -8.01 -20.72
N SER A 454 -20.85 -7.91 -19.57
CA SER A 454 -21.25 -7.01 -18.49
C SER A 454 -21.01 -5.56 -18.90
N ARG A 455 -21.99 -4.70 -18.62
CA ARG A 455 -21.92 -3.26 -18.89
C ARG A 455 -20.76 -2.58 -18.15
N ASP A 456 -20.32 -3.11 -17.02
CA ASP A 456 -19.30 -2.45 -16.19
C ASP A 456 -17.92 -3.07 -16.31
N LEU A 457 -17.81 -4.23 -16.97
CA LEU A 457 -16.56 -4.95 -17.19
C LEU A 457 -15.73 -5.07 -15.90
N ALA A 458 -16.39 -5.31 -14.76
CA ALA A 458 -15.72 -5.42 -13.48
C ALA A 458 -14.74 -6.59 -13.50
N VAL A 459 -13.58 -6.41 -12.86
CA VAL A 459 -12.53 -7.43 -12.76
C VAL A 459 -12.65 -8.12 -11.42
N HIS A 460 -12.98 -9.40 -11.45
CA HIS A 460 -13.02 -10.31 -10.32
C HIS A 460 -11.72 -11.11 -10.29
N ILE A 461 -11.14 -11.32 -9.11
CA ILE A 461 -9.87 -12.04 -8.97
C ILE A 461 -10.08 -13.12 -7.91
N PRO A 462 -10.74 -14.25 -8.27
CA PRO A 462 -10.94 -15.36 -7.34
C PRO A 462 -9.60 -16.04 -7.05
N THR A 463 -9.35 -16.29 -5.77
CA THR A 463 -8.06 -16.81 -5.26
C THR A 463 -8.20 -18.22 -4.71
N THR A 464 -9.41 -18.66 -4.38
CA THR A 464 -9.70 -19.98 -3.82
C THR A 464 -10.87 -20.67 -4.55
N ASP A 465 -11.03 -21.98 -4.37
CA ASP A 465 -12.15 -22.73 -4.97
C ASP A 465 -13.49 -22.29 -4.36
N VAL A 466 -13.46 -21.83 -3.10
CA VAL A 466 -14.59 -21.19 -2.43
C VAL A 466 -14.99 -19.93 -3.18
N ASP A 467 -14.04 -19.11 -3.64
CA ASP A 467 -14.34 -17.89 -4.39
C ASP A 467 -15.08 -18.20 -5.70
N ASP A 468 -14.69 -19.24 -6.42
CA ASP A 468 -15.35 -19.67 -7.66
C ASP A 468 -16.79 -20.12 -7.42
N ARG A 469 -17.03 -20.86 -6.33
CA ARG A 469 -18.36 -21.32 -5.93
C ARG A 469 -19.25 -20.14 -5.50
N VAL A 470 -18.70 -19.19 -4.74
CA VAL A 470 -19.40 -17.93 -4.38
C VAL A 470 -19.75 -17.12 -5.62
N LEU A 471 -18.82 -16.94 -6.57
CA LEU A 471 -19.07 -16.23 -7.83
C LEU A 471 -20.21 -16.89 -8.61
N THR A 472 -20.14 -18.21 -8.78
CA THR A 472 -21.15 -18.99 -9.52
C THR A 472 -22.52 -18.86 -8.86
N PHE A 473 -22.59 -19.01 -7.54
CA PHE A 473 -23.83 -18.95 -6.79
C PHE A 473 -24.47 -17.56 -6.85
N ILE A 474 -23.74 -16.49 -6.56
CA ILE A 474 -24.31 -15.13 -6.55
C ILE A 474 -24.69 -14.67 -7.95
N ARG A 475 -23.88 -14.99 -8.98
CA ARG A 475 -24.19 -14.61 -10.37
C ARG A 475 -25.43 -15.33 -10.92
N SER A 476 -25.89 -16.41 -10.28
CA SER A 476 -27.13 -17.09 -10.65
C SER A 476 -28.39 -16.33 -10.25
N TRP A 477 -28.28 -15.36 -9.34
CA TRP A 477 -29.43 -14.64 -8.84
C TRP A 477 -30.01 -13.68 -9.89
N PRO A 478 -31.34 -13.65 -10.07
CA PRO A 478 -31.95 -12.99 -11.22
C PRO A 478 -32.14 -11.48 -11.04
N GLU A 479 -32.06 -10.97 -9.81
CA GLU A 479 -32.41 -9.58 -9.51
C GLU A 479 -31.19 -8.68 -9.31
N THR A 480 -31.43 -7.38 -9.33
CA THR A 480 -30.54 -6.31 -8.90
C THR A 480 -31.38 -5.30 -8.10
N LEU A 481 -30.76 -4.30 -7.48
CA LEU A 481 -31.54 -3.23 -6.84
C LEU A 481 -32.53 -2.60 -7.82
N HIS A 482 -32.13 -2.37 -9.07
CA HIS A 482 -32.99 -1.75 -10.08
C HIS A 482 -34.21 -2.62 -10.44
N THR A 483 -34.03 -3.92 -10.66
CA THR A 483 -35.14 -4.81 -11.04
C THR A 483 -36.13 -5.00 -9.88
N LEU A 484 -35.67 -4.88 -8.63
CA LEU A 484 -36.51 -4.82 -7.43
C LEU A 484 -37.23 -3.47 -7.23
N GLY A 485 -37.05 -2.50 -8.14
CA GLY A 485 -37.57 -1.15 -8.02
C GLY A 485 -36.93 -0.33 -6.90
N LEU A 486 -35.70 -0.68 -6.52
CA LEU A 486 -34.90 -0.03 -5.49
C LEU A 486 -33.75 0.78 -6.13
N SER A 487 -33.20 1.69 -5.36
CA SER A 487 -32.04 2.48 -5.74
C SER A 487 -31.10 2.64 -4.56
N VAL A 488 -29.82 2.82 -4.85
CA VAL A 488 -28.78 3.16 -3.89
C VAL A 488 -28.24 4.55 -4.17
N SER A 489 -28.04 5.32 -3.10
CA SER A 489 -27.54 6.68 -3.14
C SER A 489 -26.51 6.92 -2.03
N THR A 490 -25.59 7.86 -2.24
CA THR A 490 -24.64 8.29 -1.22
C THR A 490 -25.26 9.39 -0.37
N GLY A 491 -24.93 9.43 0.92
CA GLY A 491 -25.39 10.46 1.84
C GLY A 491 -25.17 11.88 1.28
N PRO A 492 -26.21 12.72 1.23
CA PRO A 492 -26.13 14.04 0.61
C PRO A 492 -25.28 15.05 1.40
N VAL A 493 -25.08 14.82 2.71
CA VAL A 493 -24.34 15.77 3.56
C VAL A 493 -22.84 15.59 3.36
N VAL A 494 -22.23 16.54 2.66
CA VAL A 494 -20.77 16.66 2.56
C VAL A 494 -20.28 17.59 3.67
N ALA A 495 -19.80 17.00 4.77
CA ALA A 495 -19.65 17.73 6.03
C ALA A 495 -18.84 19.03 5.95
N PHE A 496 -17.70 19.03 5.25
CA PHE A 496 -16.84 20.20 5.12
C PHE A 496 -17.45 21.34 4.29
N ARG A 497 -18.46 21.04 3.44
CA ARG A 497 -19.21 22.04 2.66
C ARG A 497 -20.44 22.57 3.39
N ALA A 498 -20.84 21.89 4.47
CA ALA A 498 -22.09 22.16 5.18
C ALA A 498 -21.86 22.57 6.64
N LEU A 499 -20.63 22.95 7.02
CA LEU A 499 -20.23 23.21 8.42
C LEU A 499 -21.14 24.20 9.14
N GLU A 500 -21.68 25.21 8.44
CA GLU A 500 -22.60 26.20 8.98
C GLU A 500 -23.95 25.61 9.46
N PHE A 501 -24.33 24.44 8.94
CA PHE A 501 -25.56 23.74 9.29
C PHE A 501 -25.36 22.67 10.35
N LEU A 502 -24.11 22.33 10.70
CA LEU A 502 -23.80 21.19 11.56
C LEU A 502 -23.64 21.63 13.02
N HIS A 503 -24.25 20.89 13.94
CA HIS A 503 -24.22 21.14 15.38
C HIS A 503 -23.86 19.88 16.20
N GLU A 504 -23.17 20.06 17.33
CA GLU A 504 -22.81 18.97 18.25
C GLU A 504 -23.99 18.52 19.12
N LYS A 505 -24.81 19.48 19.54
CA LYS A 505 -26.01 19.29 20.36
C LYS A 505 -27.22 19.89 19.65
N PRO A 506 -28.46 19.48 20.01
CA PRO A 506 -29.65 20.18 19.55
C PRO A 506 -29.57 21.66 19.98
N ASN A 507 -29.97 22.58 19.11
CA ASN A 507 -29.92 24.02 19.36
C ASN A 507 -31.29 24.69 19.13
N GLY A 508 -32.38 23.96 19.43
CA GLY A 508 -33.75 24.39 19.21
C GLY A 508 -34.66 23.27 18.67
N THR A 509 -35.75 23.67 18.01
CA THR A 509 -36.75 22.78 17.41
C THR A 509 -36.51 22.50 15.92
N LYS A 510 -35.43 23.06 15.35
CA LYS A 510 -35.16 23.00 13.91
C LYS A 510 -33.94 22.14 13.57
N GLU A 511 -33.34 21.46 14.52
CA GLU A 511 -32.26 20.51 14.26
C GLU A 511 -32.81 19.10 14.08
N VAL A 512 -32.25 18.38 13.12
CA VAL A 512 -32.58 16.99 12.87
C VAL A 512 -31.35 16.10 12.99
N PRO A 513 -31.52 14.79 13.20
CA PRO A 513 -30.43 13.84 13.31
C PRO A 513 -29.50 13.86 12.09
N LEU A 514 -28.18 13.83 12.32
CA LEU A 514 -27.16 13.59 11.30
C LEU A 514 -26.41 12.28 11.60
N LEU A 515 -26.53 11.32 10.70
CA LEU A 515 -25.87 10.03 10.80
C LEU A 515 -24.51 10.06 10.12
N TRP A 516 -23.52 9.53 10.84
CA TRP A 516 -22.15 9.33 10.41
C TRP A 516 -21.83 7.84 10.40
N LEU A 517 -20.66 7.49 9.85
CA LEU A 517 -20.18 6.11 9.76
C LEU A 517 -20.23 5.34 11.09
N GLN A 518 -19.87 5.99 12.21
CA GLN A 518 -19.86 5.34 13.54
C GLN A 518 -21.25 5.01 14.11
N HIS A 519 -22.32 5.62 13.56
CA HIS A 519 -23.70 5.39 14.01
C HIS A 519 -24.29 4.13 13.41
N VAL A 520 -23.76 3.67 12.27
CA VAL A 520 -24.21 2.45 11.61
C VAL A 520 -23.40 1.28 12.13
N ARG A 521 -24.04 0.33 12.80
CA ARG A 521 -23.47 -0.95 13.25
C ARG A 521 -24.10 -2.10 12.48
N ARG A 522 -23.61 -3.33 12.63
CA ARG A 522 -24.21 -4.51 11.99
C ARG A 522 -25.66 -4.63 12.47
N MET A 523 -26.61 -4.52 11.54
CA MET A 523 -28.06 -4.60 11.78
C MET A 523 -28.65 -3.56 12.76
N ASP A 524 -27.90 -2.54 13.15
CA ASP A 524 -28.30 -1.60 14.20
C ASP A 524 -27.86 -0.16 13.90
N ILE A 525 -28.70 0.82 14.23
CA ILE A 525 -28.38 2.25 14.15
C ILE A 525 -28.40 2.81 15.56
N ARG A 526 -27.23 3.28 16.01
CA ARG A 526 -27.08 3.96 17.29
C ARG A 526 -26.83 5.43 17.08
N TRP A 527 -27.81 6.22 17.47
CA TRP A 527 -27.74 7.67 17.42
C TRP A 527 -28.61 8.27 18.54
N PRO A 528 -28.13 9.30 19.27
CA PRO A 528 -26.76 9.81 19.23
C PRO A 528 -25.77 8.85 19.90
N VAL A 529 -24.47 9.08 19.72
CA VAL A 529 -23.40 8.39 20.45
C VAL A 529 -22.66 9.38 21.34
N ASP A 530 -22.64 9.10 22.64
CA ASP A 530 -21.90 9.91 23.61
C ASP A 530 -20.38 9.82 23.39
N GLY A 531 -19.66 10.90 23.72
CA GLY A 531 -18.20 10.97 23.57
C GLY A 531 -17.70 11.08 22.11
N SER A 532 -18.61 11.24 21.14
CA SER A 532 -18.25 11.52 19.74
C SER A 532 -17.91 13.00 19.54
N ASN A 533 -16.73 13.29 18.99
CA ASN A 533 -16.33 14.65 18.58
C ASN A 533 -16.98 15.08 17.24
N LYS A 534 -17.92 14.30 16.70
CA LYS A 534 -18.61 14.63 15.44
C LYS A 534 -19.88 15.41 15.73
N ARG A 535 -20.22 16.33 14.84
CA ARG A 535 -21.47 17.11 14.89
C ARG A 535 -22.64 16.22 14.50
N GLN A 536 -23.45 15.79 15.45
CA GLN A 536 -24.48 14.75 15.26
C GLN A 536 -25.85 15.30 14.84
N TYR A 537 -25.95 16.62 14.63
CA TYR A 537 -27.19 17.30 14.25
C TYR A 537 -26.95 18.19 13.03
N ILE A 538 -27.98 18.35 12.22
CA ILE A 538 -27.99 19.26 11.07
C ILE A 538 -29.24 20.14 11.11
N ALA A 539 -29.10 21.43 10.81
CA ALA A 539 -30.22 22.35 10.75
C ALA A 539 -31.21 21.96 9.63
N ASN A 540 -32.51 22.00 9.92
CA ASN A 540 -33.62 21.82 9.00
C ASN A 540 -34.24 23.19 8.69
N ARG A 541 -33.64 23.86 7.71
CA ARG A 541 -33.98 25.21 7.24
C ARG A 541 -34.14 25.20 5.72
N ALA A 542 -34.69 26.27 5.15
CA ALA A 542 -34.91 26.35 3.70
C ALA A 542 -33.60 26.21 2.90
N ASP A 543 -32.49 26.74 3.42
CA ASP A 543 -31.15 26.74 2.84
C ASP A 543 -30.36 25.43 3.06
N SER A 544 -30.85 24.49 3.88
CA SER A 544 -30.21 23.19 4.11
C SER A 544 -31.07 22.01 3.66
N LYS A 545 -32.34 22.24 3.30
CA LYS A 545 -33.34 21.18 3.01
C LYS A 545 -32.93 20.23 1.88
N TYR A 546 -32.15 20.70 0.91
CA TYR A 546 -31.62 19.88 -0.18
C TYR A 546 -30.59 18.83 0.28
N LEU A 547 -30.04 18.98 1.48
CA LEU A 547 -29.13 18.03 2.13
C LEU A 547 -29.86 17.01 3.00
N LEU A 548 -31.17 17.15 3.19
CA LEU A 548 -31.95 16.34 4.11
C LEU A 548 -32.82 15.34 3.37
N LEU A 549 -33.04 14.20 4.01
CA LEU A 549 -33.93 13.14 3.55
C LEU A 549 -35.16 13.08 4.47
N PRO A 550 -36.33 12.70 3.96
CA PRO A 550 -37.46 12.37 4.83
C PRO A 550 -37.07 11.29 5.82
N ASN A 551 -37.53 11.40 7.06
CA ASN A 551 -37.40 10.32 8.05
C ASN A 551 -38.33 9.17 7.63
N ALA A 552 -37.78 8.19 6.92
CA ALA A 552 -38.50 7.10 6.29
C ALA A 552 -37.67 5.81 6.41
N THR A 553 -38.20 4.70 5.91
CA THR A 553 -37.49 3.43 5.92
C THR A 553 -36.38 3.37 4.87
N TYR A 554 -35.16 3.10 5.30
CA TYR A 554 -33.96 2.94 4.46
C TYR A 554 -33.15 1.72 4.90
N VAL A 555 -32.25 1.23 4.04
CA VAL A 555 -31.13 0.39 4.48
C VAL A 555 -29.86 1.22 4.36
N VAL A 556 -29.28 1.60 5.49
CA VAL A 556 -28.10 2.48 5.57
C VAL A 556 -26.86 1.61 5.74
N MET A 557 -25.78 1.94 5.04
CA MET A 557 -24.54 1.17 5.12
C MET A 557 -23.31 2.06 5.10
N ARG A 558 -22.24 1.58 5.73
CA ARG A 558 -20.95 2.25 5.70
C ARG A 558 -20.37 2.20 4.28
N ARG A 559 -19.89 3.34 3.79
CA ARG A 559 -19.19 3.44 2.51
C ARG A 559 -17.71 3.14 2.65
N PHE A 560 -17.12 3.38 3.81
CA PHE A 560 -15.71 3.08 4.06
C PHE A 560 -15.58 1.85 4.93
N SER A 561 -14.71 0.94 4.50
CA SER A 561 -14.31 -0.24 5.24
C SER A 561 -12.87 -0.57 4.87
N ALA A 562 -12.04 -0.93 5.83
CA ALA A 562 -10.70 -1.47 5.57
C ALA A 562 -10.80 -2.96 5.14
N LYS A 563 -9.78 -3.51 4.47
CA LYS A 563 -9.82 -4.94 4.06
C LYS A 563 -9.67 -5.86 5.26
N GLU A 564 -8.94 -5.39 6.27
CA GLU A 564 -8.66 -6.02 7.55
C GLU A 564 -9.88 -6.04 8.47
N GLU A 565 -10.95 -5.32 8.12
CA GLU A 565 -12.21 -5.48 8.84
C GLU A 565 -12.79 -6.87 8.56
N HIS A 566 -13.30 -7.51 9.61
CA HIS A 566 -13.96 -8.81 9.54
C HIS A 566 -15.09 -8.84 8.48
N ARG A 567 -15.78 -7.70 8.28
CA ARG A 567 -16.77 -7.51 7.22
C ARG A 567 -16.48 -6.22 6.44
N ARG A 568 -16.48 -6.31 5.11
CA ARG A 568 -16.42 -5.21 4.14
C ARG A 568 -17.69 -4.37 4.14
N ILE A 569 -18.83 -5.01 4.38
CA ILE A 569 -20.13 -4.35 4.40
C ILE A 569 -20.69 -4.40 5.81
N VAL A 570 -21.03 -3.21 6.30
CA VAL A 570 -21.77 -3.03 7.54
C VAL A 570 -23.01 -2.22 7.21
N ALA A 571 -24.17 -2.88 7.26
CA ALA A 571 -25.46 -2.30 6.95
C ALA A 571 -26.42 -2.39 8.14
N ALA A 572 -27.40 -1.49 8.20
CA ALA A 572 -28.46 -1.50 9.18
C ALA A 572 -29.77 -1.00 8.56
N PRO A 573 -30.92 -1.58 8.94
CA PRO A 573 -32.20 -0.98 8.62
C PRO A 573 -32.37 0.31 9.45
N LEU A 574 -32.88 1.35 8.81
CA LEU A 574 -33.41 2.54 9.47
C LEU A 574 -34.92 2.54 9.23
N PHE A 575 -35.72 2.53 10.29
CA PHE A 575 -37.18 2.56 10.15
C PHE A 575 -37.74 3.97 10.30
N GLU A 576 -38.85 4.23 9.60
CA GLU A 576 -39.64 5.45 9.78
C GLU A 576 -40.00 5.64 11.26
N GLY A 577 -39.67 6.82 11.81
CA GLY A 577 -39.94 7.16 13.21
C GLY A 577 -38.91 6.63 14.23
N GLN A 578 -37.90 5.87 13.81
CA GLN A 578 -36.83 5.40 14.72
C GLN A 578 -35.97 6.54 15.26
N LEU A 579 -35.81 7.61 14.47
CA LEU A 579 -35.09 8.81 14.84
C LEU A 579 -36.07 9.98 15.06
N PRO A 580 -35.74 10.98 15.90
CA PRO A 580 -36.62 12.12 16.13
C PRO A 580 -36.70 13.05 14.91
N GLY A 581 -37.86 13.70 14.74
CA GLY A 581 -38.11 14.69 13.67
C GLY A 581 -38.61 14.08 12.36
N SER A 582 -39.01 14.95 11.42
CA SER A 582 -39.58 14.54 10.11
C SER A 582 -38.53 14.36 9.00
N MET A 583 -37.31 14.81 9.24
CA MET A 583 -36.19 14.75 8.30
C MET A 583 -34.95 14.20 9.01
N ILE A 584 -33.98 13.74 8.24
CA ILE A 584 -32.67 13.27 8.71
C ILE A 584 -31.57 13.71 7.74
N GLY A 585 -30.35 13.82 8.23
CA GLY A 585 -29.14 13.94 7.43
C GLY A 585 -28.38 12.62 7.39
N LEU A 586 -27.92 12.21 6.21
CA LEU A 586 -26.95 11.11 6.06
C LEU A 586 -25.65 11.69 5.48
N GLU A 587 -24.54 11.45 6.16
CA GLU A 587 -23.23 11.93 5.74
C GLU A 587 -22.63 11.11 4.58
N ASN A 588 -21.81 11.72 3.74
CA ASN A 588 -21.33 11.16 2.48
C ASN A 588 -20.38 9.94 2.57
N HIS A 589 -20.01 9.51 3.78
CA HIS A 589 -19.35 8.24 4.09
C HIS A 589 -20.38 7.12 4.37
N LEU A 590 -21.67 7.37 4.17
CA LEU A 590 -22.74 6.39 4.16
C LEU A 590 -23.33 6.25 2.76
N ASN A 591 -23.76 5.04 2.41
CA ASN A 591 -24.73 4.81 1.33
C ASN A 591 -26.07 4.42 1.95
N TYR A 592 -27.15 4.60 1.21
CA TYR A 592 -28.48 4.16 1.61
C TYR A 592 -29.25 3.59 0.42
N VAL A 593 -29.96 2.49 0.65
CA VAL A 593 -30.92 1.91 -0.29
C VAL A 593 -32.31 2.43 0.04
N HIS A 594 -33.06 2.81 -0.98
CA HIS A 594 -34.41 3.35 -0.89
C HIS A 594 -35.26 2.94 -2.10
N ARG A 595 -36.57 3.19 -2.01
CA ARG A 595 -37.51 3.00 -3.12
C ARG A 595 -37.88 4.38 -3.69
N PRO A 596 -37.45 4.75 -4.92
CA PRO A 596 -37.68 6.09 -5.46
C PRO A 596 -39.15 6.50 -5.55
N LYS A 597 -40.05 5.54 -5.81
CA LYS A 597 -41.50 5.74 -5.93
C LYS A 597 -42.25 4.90 -4.89
N GLY A 598 -41.97 5.12 -3.62
CA GLY A 598 -42.66 4.42 -2.53
C GLY A 598 -41.82 4.33 -1.27
N LYS A 599 -42.07 3.29 -0.46
CA LYS A 599 -41.33 3.01 0.76
C LYS A 599 -40.86 1.56 0.75
N LEU A 600 -39.76 1.30 1.44
CA LEU A 600 -39.36 -0.06 1.81
C LEU A 600 -40.29 -0.55 2.92
N THR A 601 -40.78 -1.77 2.79
CA THR A 601 -41.49 -2.46 3.89
C THR A 601 -40.50 -2.86 4.98
N HIS A 602 -41.00 -3.12 6.18
CA HIS A 602 -40.18 -3.56 7.32
C HIS A 602 -39.37 -4.83 6.98
N ALA A 603 -40.05 -5.84 6.42
CA ALA A 603 -39.43 -7.11 6.00
C ALA A 603 -38.39 -6.93 4.88
N GLU A 604 -38.62 -6.05 3.90
CA GLU A 604 -37.61 -5.76 2.87
C GLU A 604 -36.35 -5.11 3.48
N ALA A 605 -36.52 -4.13 4.36
CA ALA A 605 -35.38 -3.43 4.96
C ALA A 605 -34.57 -4.36 5.87
N LEU A 606 -35.22 -5.17 6.70
CA LEU A 606 -34.54 -6.20 7.51
C LEU A 606 -33.82 -7.22 6.63
N GLY A 607 -34.51 -7.77 5.63
CA GLY A 607 -33.97 -8.78 4.74
C GLY A 607 -32.76 -8.30 3.93
N LEU A 608 -32.84 -7.10 3.36
CA LEU A 608 -31.73 -6.49 2.63
C LEU A 608 -30.55 -6.18 3.54
N ALA A 609 -30.80 -5.60 4.72
CA ALA A 609 -29.73 -5.35 5.67
C ALA A 609 -29.05 -6.64 6.11
N ALA A 610 -29.83 -7.69 6.40
CA ALA A 610 -29.33 -9.01 6.77
C ALA A 610 -28.45 -9.60 5.65
N LEU A 611 -28.99 -9.66 4.44
CA LEU A 611 -28.28 -10.17 3.26
C LEU A 611 -26.95 -9.44 3.04
N LEU A 612 -26.94 -8.11 3.08
CA LEU A 612 -25.74 -7.30 2.91
C LEU A 612 -24.67 -7.52 4.00
N ASN A 613 -25.07 -7.96 5.19
CA ASN A 613 -24.17 -8.30 6.30
C ASN A 613 -23.74 -9.78 6.34
N SER A 614 -24.13 -10.57 5.32
CA SER A 614 -23.83 -12.01 5.26
C SER A 614 -22.40 -12.31 4.80
N ALA A 615 -21.88 -13.45 5.22
CA ALA A 615 -20.57 -13.97 4.83
C ALA A 615 -20.44 -14.15 3.31
N ILE A 616 -21.48 -14.62 2.64
CA ILE A 616 -21.45 -14.89 1.21
C ILE A 616 -21.34 -13.60 0.38
N ILE A 617 -22.11 -12.57 0.73
CA ILE A 617 -21.99 -11.25 0.12
C ILE A 617 -20.64 -10.62 0.45
N ASP A 618 -20.18 -10.74 1.70
CA ASP A 618 -18.87 -10.23 2.12
C ASP A 618 -17.73 -10.83 1.28
N ARG A 619 -17.72 -12.16 1.14
CA ARG A 619 -16.74 -12.90 0.34
C ARG A 619 -16.80 -12.45 -1.13
N PHE A 620 -18.00 -12.35 -1.71
CA PHE A 620 -18.18 -11.87 -3.09
C PHE A 620 -17.59 -10.47 -3.31
N PHE A 621 -17.82 -9.54 -2.38
CA PHE A 621 -17.23 -8.22 -2.46
C PHE A 621 -15.69 -8.26 -2.41
N ARG A 622 -15.07 -9.15 -1.62
CA ARG A 622 -13.60 -9.27 -1.52
C ARG A 622 -12.94 -9.79 -2.81
N ILE A 623 -13.66 -10.61 -3.58
CA ILE A 623 -13.17 -11.16 -4.85
C ILE A 623 -12.87 -10.04 -5.87
N SER A 624 -13.65 -8.97 -5.89
CA SER A 624 -13.48 -7.86 -6.83
C SER A 624 -12.97 -6.57 -6.20
N ASN A 625 -13.27 -6.29 -4.93
CA ASN A 625 -13.01 -4.99 -4.32
C ASN A 625 -11.55 -4.84 -3.84
N GLY A 626 -10.76 -4.08 -4.61
CA GLY A 626 -9.42 -3.60 -4.23
C GLY A 626 -9.41 -2.19 -3.62
N ASN A 627 -10.56 -1.67 -3.22
CA ASN A 627 -10.76 -0.31 -2.73
C ASN A 627 -10.95 -0.29 -1.20
N THR A 628 -10.78 0.87 -0.57
CA THR A 628 -11.20 1.07 0.84
C THR A 628 -12.68 1.47 0.96
N GLN A 629 -13.42 1.42 -0.14
CA GLN A 629 -14.80 1.88 -0.21
C GLN A 629 -15.73 0.83 -0.83
N VAL A 630 -16.95 0.80 -0.33
CA VAL A 630 -18.12 0.15 -0.94
C VAL A 630 -18.84 1.21 -1.76
N SER A 631 -18.67 1.19 -3.09
CA SER A 631 -19.26 2.21 -3.94
C SER A 631 -20.75 1.96 -4.20
N ALA A 632 -21.53 3.03 -4.40
CA ALA A 632 -22.92 2.90 -4.81
C ALA A 632 -23.07 2.22 -6.17
N ALA A 633 -22.05 2.28 -7.04
CA ALA A 633 -22.03 1.58 -8.32
C ALA A 633 -21.92 0.06 -8.14
N GLU A 634 -21.02 -0.40 -7.28
CA GLU A 634 -20.90 -1.83 -6.95
C GLU A 634 -22.20 -2.40 -6.39
N LEU A 635 -22.84 -1.68 -5.46
CA LEU A 635 -24.13 -2.09 -4.88
C LEU A 635 -25.27 -2.11 -5.90
N ARG A 636 -25.25 -1.21 -6.88
CA ARG A 636 -26.31 -1.12 -7.90
C ARG A 636 -26.34 -2.35 -8.82
N ASN A 637 -25.17 -2.92 -9.07
CA ASN A 637 -24.98 -4.06 -9.96
C ASN A 637 -24.79 -5.38 -9.21
N LEU A 638 -24.90 -5.37 -7.88
CA LEU A 638 -24.88 -6.58 -7.08
C LEU A 638 -26.07 -7.46 -7.48
N PRO A 639 -25.84 -8.71 -7.93
CA PRO A 639 -26.92 -9.68 -8.08
C PRO A 639 -27.61 -9.89 -6.74
N LEU A 640 -28.93 -10.01 -6.75
CA LEU A 640 -29.76 -10.19 -5.57
C LEU A 640 -30.77 -11.31 -5.79
N PRO A 641 -31.12 -12.06 -4.74
CA PRO A 641 -32.16 -13.07 -4.82
C PRO A 641 -33.54 -12.42 -5.04
N PRO A 642 -34.56 -13.21 -5.40
CA PRO A 642 -35.93 -12.71 -5.58
C PRO A 642 -36.45 -11.92 -4.38
N ALA A 643 -37.34 -10.95 -4.65
CA ALA A 643 -37.91 -10.07 -3.63
C ALA A 643 -38.54 -10.83 -2.45
N GLU A 644 -39.22 -11.95 -2.73
CA GLU A 644 -39.88 -12.75 -1.70
C GLU A 644 -38.89 -13.50 -0.80
N THR A 645 -37.74 -13.92 -1.33
CA THR A 645 -36.64 -14.50 -0.54
C THR A 645 -36.08 -13.46 0.42
N ILE A 646 -35.84 -12.23 -0.07
CA ILE A 646 -35.38 -11.10 0.77
C ILE A 646 -36.37 -10.83 1.90
N LYS A 647 -37.68 -10.75 1.59
CA LYS A 647 -38.71 -10.55 2.62
C LYS A 647 -38.79 -11.72 3.59
N ALA A 648 -38.60 -12.96 3.13
CA ALA A 648 -38.58 -14.14 3.98
C ALA A 648 -37.43 -14.09 5.00
N ILE A 649 -36.22 -13.73 4.56
CA ILE A 649 -35.08 -13.45 5.45
C ILE A 649 -35.48 -12.40 6.48
N GLY A 650 -36.07 -11.28 6.05
CA GLY A 650 -36.52 -10.22 6.96
C GLY A 650 -37.47 -10.72 8.06
N ARG A 651 -38.47 -11.53 7.69
CA ARG A 651 -39.42 -12.13 8.66
C ARG A 651 -38.76 -13.14 9.60
N LEU A 652 -37.74 -13.87 9.14
CA LEU A 652 -36.99 -14.80 9.99
C LEU A 652 -36.17 -14.03 11.03
N ILE A 653 -35.48 -12.96 10.62
CA ILE A 653 -34.69 -12.10 11.53
C ILE A 653 -35.58 -11.39 12.54
N GLU A 654 -36.77 -10.94 12.12
CA GLU A 654 -37.75 -10.33 13.03
C GLU A 654 -38.18 -11.28 14.16
N ARG A 655 -38.24 -12.60 13.90
CA ARG A 655 -38.64 -13.61 14.89
C ARG A 655 -37.48 -14.18 15.70
N GLY A 656 -36.33 -14.41 15.05
CA GLY A 656 -35.20 -15.13 15.61
C GLY A 656 -34.03 -14.26 16.07
N GLY A 657 -34.07 -12.95 15.81
CA GLY A 657 -32.97 -12.03 16.11
C GLY A 657 -31.80 -12.16 15.12
N THR A 658 -30.64 -11.63 15.51
CA THR A 658 -29.46 -11.47 14.63
C THR A 658 -28.25 -12.32 15.04
N GLU A 659 -28.38 -13.20 16.05
CA GLU A 659 -27.25 -13.96 16.60
C GLU A 659 -26.70 -14.99 15.60
N GLU A 660 -27.58 -15.72 14.91
CA GLU A 660 -27.21 -16.72 13.88
C GLU A 660 -27.42 -16.19 12.44
N LEU A 661 -27.12 -14.90 12.21
CA LEU A 661 -27.44 -14.21 10.95
C LEU A 661 -26.97 -14.99 9.70
N ASP A 662 -25.72 -15.46 9.70
CA ASP A 662 -25.12 -16.13 8.55
C ASP A 662 -25.76 -17.50 8.26
N ARG A 663 -26.17 -18.23 9.31
CA ARG A 663 -26.89 -19.51 9.18
C ARG A 663 -28.30 -19.30 8.66
N VAL A 664 -29.06 -18.36 9.25
CA VAL A 664 -30.42 -18.04 8.80
C VAL A 664 -30.44 -17.64 7.33
N ILE A 665 -29.45 -16.87 6.90
CA ILE A 665 -29.32 -16.45 5.50
C ILE A 665 -28.93 -17.61 4.61
N ALA A 666 -27.98 -18.47 5.03
CA ALA A 666 -27.58 -19.64 4.26
C ALA A 666 -28.77 -20.58 4.01
N ASP A 667 -29.56 -20.86 5.05
CA ASP A 667 -30.77 -21.68 4.97
C ASP A 667 -31.83 -21.05 4.06
N ALA A 668 -32.09 -19.74 4.21
CA ALA A 668 -33.10 -19.04 3.43
C ALA A 668 -32.73 -18.86 1.94
N LEU A 669 -31.44 -18.94 1.60
CA LEU A 669 -30.94 -18.85 0.23
C LEU A 669 -30.69 -20.22 -0.41
N ASP A 670 -30.92 -21.31 0.32
CA ASP A 670 -30.54 -22.67 -0.09
C ASP A 670 -29.05 -22.75 -0.49
N VAL A 671 -28.17 -22.13 0.30
CA VAL A 671 -26.71 -22.20 0.06
C VAL A 671 -26.27 -23.66 0.17
N PRO A 672 -25.52 -24.19 -0.81
CA PRO A 672 -24.99 -25.56 -0.74
C PRO A 672 -24.25 -25.81 0.59
N ALA A 673 -24.49 -26.95 1.23
CA ALA A 673 -24.00 -27.24 2.57
C ALA A 673 -22.47 -27.15 2.69
N ASP A 674 -21.77 -27.64 1.68
CA ASP A 674 -20.32 -27.54 1.55
C ASP A 674 -19.87 -26.06 1.45
N LEU A 675 -20.66 -25.17 0.84
CA LEU A 675 -20.32 -23.75 0.71
C LEU A 675 -20.58 -23.01 2.02
N ALA A 676 -21.68 -23.36 2.70
CA ALA A 676 -22.01 -22.83 4.00
C ALA A 676 -20.93 -23.18 5.05
N GLU A 677 -20.39 -24.41 5.00
CA GLU A 677 -19.30 -24.85 5.88
C GLU A 677 -18.00 -24.06 5.63
N ASP A 678 -17.60 -23.89 4.36
CA ASP A 678 -16.42 -23.08 4.00
C ASP A 678 -16.56 -21.60 4.44
N LEU A 679 -17.76 -21.04 4.29
CA LEU A 679 -18.08 -19.68 4.72
C LEU A 679 -18.09 -19.52 6.25
N ALA A 680 -18.44 -20.58 6.99
CA ALA A 680 -18.37 -20.60 8.45
C ALA A 680 -16.93 -20.77 8.96
N GLY A 681 -16.12 -21.64 8.34
CA GLY A 681 -14.73 -21.89 8.70
C GLY A 681 -13.82 -20.66 8.54
N THR A 682 -14.11 -19.80 7.56
CA THR A 682 -13.38 -18.52 7.37
C THR A 682 -13.64 -17.48 8.47
N ALA A 683 -14.69 -17.63 9.29
CA ALA A 683 -14.98 -16.73 10.41
C ALA A 683 -14.19 -17.05 11.70
N HIS A 684 -13.57 -18.23 11.78
CA HIS A 684 -12.86 -18.71 12.98
C HIS A 684 -11.32 -18.74 12.84
N GLY A 685 -10.78 -18.34 11.68
CA GLY A 685 -9.36 -18.50 11.35
C GLY A 685 -8.41 -17.37 11.73
N GLU A 686 -8.87 -16.28 12.34
CA GLU A 686 -8.02 -15.14 12.73
C GLU A 686 -8.47 -14.55 14.08
N THR A 687 -8.16 -15.26 15.18
CA THR A 687 -8.10 -14.68 16.54
C THR A 687 -6.70 -14.18 16.86
#